data_AF-A0A8B5WRV0-F1
#
_entry.id   AF-A0A8B5WRV0-F1
#
_cell.length_a   1.000
_cell.length_b   1.000
_cell.length_c   1.000
_cell.angle_alpha   90.00
_cell.angle_beta   90.00
_cell.angle_gamma   90.00
#
_symmetry.space_group_name_H-M   'P 1'
#
loop_
_entity.id
_entity.type
_entity.pdbx_description
1 polymer ?
#
loop_
_entity_poly.entity_id
_entity_poly.type
_entity_poly.pdbx_seq_one_letter_code
_entity_poly.pdbx_strand_id
1 'polypeptide(L)'
;MINPERKTPTAGFLSREFPVSRRARDRYKFWDSVFAVRENTALGDTRAARSLAFRINQVRRLAGEHKNQVSAADVNAMGLIDEITRYVFGLYLEENGRDLVGELDQYLAEAVGQATVDAALETYIDLFPPSCVYKGEIMKSDYLELDDGRELGRHVALEDMLILWLTNMNPANRPLRELCDDSDLAAATRYRDVIGGIRRFFDRKPVFGPDDQVIIEMLRSPAVLYPDSLSAQLDFIRTRWGALLGKFVFRLLRSLDLINEEHTARFAGPGPTHVYRYSRTAGEEERFSPDKDWMPRVVLLAKTTLVWLSQLTRTYGRSIDRLDLIPDEELDRIASWGFTALWLIGIWERSPASKRIKHLCGNPDAEASAYSLLGYEIAESLGGWGALENLRDRCRARGIRLASDMVPNHTGIDSHWVVEHPGWFVQLPHSPFPNYTFTGENLSHNPGLGIYLEDHYYDRSDAAVAFKRVDFGSGEERFIYHGNDGTHMPWNDTAQLDFLKAEVREAVIQTILHVARSFPIIRFDAAMTLAKKHIQRLWYPAPGAGGDIPSRSENGLPDDEFNARLPNEFWRDVVDRVAAEVPETLLLAEAFWMMEGYFVRTLGMHRVYNSAFMNMLKAEENAKYRETIKNTLEFDKDILKRFVNFMNNPDEETAIAQFGSGDKYIGVCTMMVTMPGLPMFGHGQIEGFTEKYGMEFSRAYLDETPNADLVERHEAEIFPLLKKRHVFADVERFFLYDLVGDDGSARENVFVYSNSTGTEHALIAYNNAYERAWGWVHTSVEFVEKDSAGGRAHRRDHLGTALGLTDDYRRFCLLREQRTGLWYIRNSHEIYERGFFLNLDGYRSQVFLDIYEVVDTDEAYYARLADSLAGAGTPNIADAVREVAYKPLYDSLFSFANSALIRRLAGIVTEDEQLTRDDEDALVAKYRDFLVVALQHTISDALPDEVAEHFRQLLRGLIAVPLLKLAKPPKELATAFKRALSKFFVKLKEESAVSYMLATYVLVAPLHTVFCSGDPEGCFASDGITEEWALHTHFARIMPAVPESDPEVWRELFTILIRHGGWFADRDALKSDRILASSAISRFFSDPTVTSFLGFNRYDGVEWFNKERCSAFLWWMYATSFLSILPRPEAASDVVRTHVCYAMWDAALKGSAYQTERFLTLLSPPITPDDESPAIEAAIAESTETRKPRKKTDDVDKPQKRDTQE
;
A
#
# COMPACT_ATOMS: atom_id res chain seq x y z
N MET A 1 64.26 58.06 -19.54
CA MET A 1 64.07 58.84 -20.79
C MET A 1 63.79 57.87 -21.93
N ILE A 2 62.52 57.56 -22.16
CA ILE A 2 62.00 56.99 -23.41
C ILE A 2 60.65 57.70 -23.62
N ASN A 3 60.50 58.27 -24.80
CA ASN A 3 59.40 59.13 -25.23
C ASN A 3 58.08 58.33 -25.35
N PRO A 4 56.95 58.73 -24.73
CA PRO A 4 55.67 58.14 -25.08
C PRO A 4 55.05 58.96 -26.23
N GLU A 5 55.01 58.36 -27.41
CA GLU A 5 54.17 58.85 -28.50
C GLU A 5 52.72 58.91 -28.01
N ARG A 6 52.14 60.12 -28.03
CA ARG A 6 50.71 60.34 -27.87
C ARG A 6 49.97 59.55 -28.95
N LYS A 7 49.40 58.39 -28.59
CA LYS A 7 48.33 57.78 -29.38
C LYS A 7 47.15 58.74 -29.36
N THR A 8 46.74 59.22 -30.51
CA THR A 8 45.44 59.86 -30.71
C THR A 8 44.35 58.87 -30.22
N PRO A 9 43.46 59.27 -29.30
CA PRO A 9 42.40 58.41 -28.82
C PRO A 9 41.42 58.12 -29.96
N THR A 10 41.41 56.88 -30.45
CA THR A 10 40.41 56.36 -31.39
C THR A 10 39.10 56.04 -30.66
N ALA A 11 37.96 56.12 -31.38
CA ALA A 11 36.63 55.77 -30.91
C ALA A 11 36.61 54.48 -30.05
N GLY A 12 36.07 54.58 -28.83
CA GLY A 12 35.95 53.45 -27.88
C GLY A 12 36.35 53.73 -26.42
N PHE A 13 36.87 54.93 -26.10
CA PHE A 13 37.26 55.29 -24.72
C PHE A 13 36.13 55.93 -23.88
N LEU A 14 35.12 56.51 -24.53
CA LEU A 14 33.92 57.01 -23.86
C LEU A 14 32.94 55.85 -23.66
N SER A 15 32.84 55.36 -22.43
CA SER A 15 31.83 54.38 -22.03
C SER A 15 31.20 54.76 -20.70
N ARG A 16 29.87 54.78 -20.64
CA ARG A 16 29.13 55.01 -19.39
C ARG A 16 29.35 53.82 -18.46
N GLU A 17 29.98 54.04 -17.31
CA GLU A 17 30.27 53.02 -16.30
C GLU A 17 29.57 53.37 -14.98
N PHE A 18 29.20 52.36 -14.18
CA PHE A 18 28.72 52.61 -12.83
C PHE A 18 29.80 53.36 -12.02
N PRO A 19 29.47 54.48 -11.34
CA PRO A 19 30.46 55.27 -10.63
C PRO A 19 30.99 54.52 -9.41
N VAL A 20 32.21 53.96 -9.53
CA VAL A 20 32.87 53.26 -8.44
C VAL A 20 34.09 54.02 -7.95
N SER A 21 34.15 54.27 -6.65
CA SER A 21 35.24 55.03 -6.04
C SER A 21 36.58 54.33 -6.22
N ARG A 22 37.63 55.10 -6.48
CA ARG A 22 39.02 54.65 -6.51
C ARG A 22 39.37 53.89 -5.24
N ARG A 23 38.93 54.40 -4.08
CA ARG A 23 39.12 53.77 -2.77
C ARG A 23 38.50 52.38 -2.71
N ALA A 24 37.30 52.18 -3.23
CA ALA A 24 36.66 50.86 -3.27
C ALA A 24 37.40 49.89 -4.20
N ARG A 25 37.79 50.35 -5.41
CA ARG A 25 38.60 49.54 -6.35
C ARG A 25 39.91 49.08 -5.69
N ASP A 26 40.60 49.99 -5.00
CA ASP A 26 41.85 49.70 -4.30
C ASP A 26 41.67 48.79 -3.08
N ARG A 27 40.57 48.94 -2.32
CA ARG A 27 40.25 48.14 -1.11
C ARG A 27 39.90 46.70 -1.46
N TYR A 28 39.06 46.50 -2.48
CA TYR A 28 38.53 45.18 -2.87
C TYR A 28 39.25 44.55 -4.07
N LYS A 29 40.26 45.23 -4.62
CA LYS A 29 41.18 44.74 -5.66
C LYS A 29 40.49 44.29 -6.96
N PHE A 30 39.46 45.01 -7.39
CA PHE A 30 38.83 44.78 -8.70
C PHE A 30 39.20 45.92 -9.66
N TRP A 31 39.57 45.55 -10.89
CA TRP A 31 40.24 46.44 -11.85
C TRP A 31 39.39 46.74 -13.08
N ASP A 32 38.43 45.88 -13.38
CA ASP A 32 37.45 46.07 -14.45
C ASP A 32 36.22 46.80 -13.92
N SER A 33 35.57 47.56 -14.80
CA SER A 33 34.24 48.08 -14.53
C SER A 33 33.32 46.90 -14.24
N VAL A 34 32.74 46.89 -13.04
CA VAL A 34 31.78 45.87 -12.60
C VAL A 34 30.46 46.00 -13.39
N PHE A 35 30.21 47.18 -13.99
CA PHE A 35 29.01 47.53 -14.74
C PHE A 35 29.38 48.57 -15.82
N ALA A 36 29.73 48.13 -17.04
CA ALA A 36 30.04 49.02 -18.16
C ALA A 36 28.93 48.95 -19.22
N VAL A 37 28.35 50.06 -19.63
CA VAL A 37 27.40 50.06 -20.75
C VAL A 37 28.22 50.00 -22.04
N ARG A 38 28.48 48.80 -22.56
CA ARG A 38 28.97 48.59 -23.93
C ARG A 38 27.83 48.07 -24.79
N GLU A 39 27.74 48.53 -26.04
CA GLU A 39 26.68 48.17 -27.00
C GLU A 39 26.51 46.65 -27.22
N ASN A 40 27.42 45.79 -26.74
CA ASN A 40 27.24 44.33 -26.79
C ASN A 40 27.79 43.48 -25.62
N THR A 41 28.49 44.02 -24.62
CA THR A 41 28.99 43.23 -23.47
C THR A 41 29.31 44.12 -22.28
N ALA A 42 28.32 44.38 -21.43
CA ALA A 42 28.40 44.31 -19.98
C ALA A 42 27.02 44.72 -19.42
N LEU A 43 26.43 43.80 -18.65
CA LEU A 43 25.16 43.94 -17.95
C LEU A 43 24.95 42.66 -17.14
N GLY A 44 24.76 42.78 -15.83
CA GLY A 44 24.22 41.69 -15.00
C GLY A 44 24.93 40.35 -15.09
N ASP A 45 26.26 40.33 -15.18
CA ASP A 45 27.01 39.09 -14.98
C ASP A 45 26.84 38.70 -13.50
N THR A 46 25.89 37.79 -13.24
CA THR A 46 25.63 37.19 -11.92
C THR A 46 26.92 36.69 -11.29
N ARG A 47 27.87 36.22 -12.13
CA ARG A 47 29.20 35.82 -11.70
C ARG A 47 30.06 36.99 -11.22
N ALA A 48 30.06 38.12 -11.93
CA ALA A 48 30.77 39.32 -11.51
C ALA A 48 30.20 39.87 -10.19
N ALA A 49 28.86 39.87 -10.05
CA ALA A 49 28.18 40.27 -8.81
C ALA A 49 28.55 39.34 -7.64
N ARG A 50 28.49 38.01 -7.84
CA ARG A 50 28.93 37.01 -6.85
C ARG A 50 30.40 37.19 -6.47
N SER A 51 31.27 37.43 -7.46
CA SER A 51 32.71 37.64 -7.24
C SER A 51 32.99 38.91 -6.44
N LEU A 52 32.30 40.01 -6.75
CA LEU A 52 32.44 41.26 -6.01
C LEU A 52 31.90 41.14 -4.58
N ALA A 53 30.70 40.59 -4.41
CA ALA A 53 30.11 40.36 -3.09
C ALA A 53 31.01 39.48 -2.22
N PHE A 54 31.57 38.40 -2.79
CA PHE A 54 32.54 37.55 -2.11
C PHE A 54 33.78 38.32 -1.65
N ARG A 55 34.40 39.14 -2.51
CA ARG A 55 35.57 39.95 -2.15
C ARG A 55 35.26 40.99 -1.08
N ILE A 56 34.13 41.68 -1.19
CA ILE A 56 33.67 42.64 -0.17
C ILE A 56 33.53 41.92 1.18
N ASN A 57 32.82 40.80 1.21
CA ASN A 57 32.57 40.04 2.41
C ASN A 57 33.85 39.44 3.00
N GLN A 58 34.80 39.00 2.18
CA GLN A 58 36.10 38.51 2.63
C GLN A 58 36.87 39.60 3.38
N VAL A 59 37.00 40.79 2.80
CA VAL A 59 37.69 41.93 3.42
C VAL A 59 36.95 42.40 4.68
N ARG A 60 35.61 42.48 4.65
CA ARG A 60 34.78 42.87 5.82
C ARG A 60 34.90 41.86 6.97
N ARG A 61 34.90 40.55 6.69
CA ARG A 61 35.10 39.50 7.69
C ARG A 61 36.49 39.60 8.34
N LEU A 62 37.54 39.82 7.55
CA LEU A 62 38.91 40.03 8.06
C LEU A 62 39.01 41.30 8.93
N ALA A 63 38.18 42.30 8.68
CA ALA A 63 38.07 43.52 9.49
C ALA A 63 37.14 43.39 10.72
N GLY A 64 36.52 42.23 10.96
CA GLY A 64 35.58 42.00 12.06
C GLY A 64 34.17 42.56 11.84
N GLU A 65 33.84 43.00 10.62
CA GLU A 65 32.56 43.64 10.25
C GLU A 65 31.49 42.60 9.85
N HIS A 66 31.31 41.53 10.65
CA HIS A 66 30.45 40.38 10.29
C HIS A 66 28.98 40.72 10.02
N LYS A 67 28.45 41.79 10.64
CA LYS A 67 27.06 42.24 10.50
C LYS A 67 26.79 43.06 9.24
N ASN A 68 27.84 43.44 8.51
CA ASN A 68 27.73 44.25 7.30
C ASN A 68 28.04 43.40 6.07
N GLN A 69 27.59 42.15 5.98
CA GLN A 69 27.78 41.37 4.74
C GLN A 69 26.77 41.83 3.68
N VAL A 70 27.17 41.73 2.41
CA VAL A 70 26.33 42.07 1.24
C VAL A 70 26.05 40.81 0.44
N SER A 71 24.86 40.73 -0.12
CA SER A 71 24.44 39.63 -0.97
C SER A 71 24.88 39.86 -2.43
N ALA A 72 24.99 38.81 -3.24
CA ALA A 72 25.28 38.99 -4.66
C ALA A 72 24.08 39.60 -5.39
N ALA A 73 22.87 39.27 -4.93
CA ALA A 73 21.63 39.85 -5.42
C ALA A 73 21.57 41.37 -5.21
N ASP A 74 21.98 41.89 -4.05
CA ASP A 74 22.00 43.33 -3.77
C ASP A 74 22.98 44.07 -4.69
N VAL A 75 24.17 43.48 -4.91
CA VAL A 75 25.17 44.03 -5.83
C VAL A 75 24.63 44.05 -7.27
N ASN A 76 23.99 42.96 -7.70
CA ASN A 76 23.37 42.86 -9.03
C ASN A 76 22.21 43.85 -9.20
N ALA A 77 21.33 43.96 -8.21
CA ALA A 77 20.16 44.83 -8.23
C ALA A 77 20.55 46.31 -8.27
N MET A 78 21.54 46.72 -7.48
CA MET A 78 22.07 48.09 -7.50
C MET A 78 22.60 48.46 -8.89
N GLY A 79 23.43 47.60 -9.49
CA GLY A 79 23.97 47.83 -10.83
C GLY A 79 22.89 47.86 -11.91
N LEU A 80 21.89 46.98 -11.82
CA LEU A 80 20.79 46.95 -12.78
C LEU A 80 19.89 48.20 -12.69
N ILE A 81 19.61 48.68 -11.48
CA ILE A 81 18.84 49.92 -11.29
C ILE A 81 19.58 51.10 -11.93
N ASP A 82 20.89 51.21 -11.74
CA ASP A 82 21.72 52.24 -12.37
C ASP A 82 21.64 52.21 -13.90
N GLU A 83 21.82 51.02 -14.49
CA GLU A 83 21.79 50.84 -15.94
C GLU A 83 20.40 51.17 -16.52
N ILE A 84 19.33 50.76 -15.83
CA ILE A 84 17.96 51.14 -16.22
C ILE A 84 17.76 52.65 -16.10
N THR A 85 18.24 53.28 -15.02
CA THR A 85 18.18 54.74 -14.84
C THR A 85 18.87 55.47 -16.00
N ARG A 86 20.07 55.04 -16.41
CA ARG A 86 20.80 55.59 -17.55
C ARG A 86 20.07 55.37 -18.87
N TYR A 87 19.54 54.17 -19.08
CA TYR A 87 18.81 53.86 -20.30
C TYR A 87 17.52 54.67 -20.43
N VAL A 88 16.74 54.80 -19.35
CA VAL A 88 15.54 55.65 -19.29
C VAL A 88 15.90 57.12 -19.52
N PHE A 89 17.03 57.59 -18.97
CA PHE A 89 17.53 58.93 -19.23
C PHE A 89 17.95 59.12 -20.70
N GLY A 90 18.60 58.12 -21.30
CA GLY A 90 18.93 58.12 -22.73
C GLY A 90 17.70 58.20 -23.63
N LEU A 91 16.67 57.40 -23.37
CA LEU A 91 15.38 57.46 -24.09
C LEU A 91 14.75 58.85 -23.99
N TYR A 92 14.82 59.48 -22.82
CA TYR A 92 14.34 60.84 -22.62
C TYR A 92 15.09 61.85 -23.51
N LEU A 93 16.42 61.75 -23.59
CA LEU A 93 17.24 62.61 -24.45
C LEU A 93 16.93 62.38 -25.94
N GLU A 94 16.75 61.12 -26.34
CA GLU A 94 16.39 60.76 -27.73
C GLU A 94 15.03 61.35 -28.15
N GLU A 95 14.03 61.32 -27.27
CA GLU A 95 12.69 61.86 -27.56
C GLU A 95 12.65 63.40 -27.57
N ASN A 96 13.46 64.06 -26.74
CA ASN A 96 13.35 65.51 -26.48
C ASN A 96 14.46 66.37 -27.12
N GLY A 97 15.43 65.77 -27.83
CA GLY A 97 16.42 66.48 -28.66
C GLY A 97 17.87 66.10 -28.39
N ARG A 98 18.67 65.97 -29.45
CA ARG A 98 20.02 65.38 -29.43
C ARG A 98 21.10 66.18 -28.67
N ASP A 99 20.89 67.47 -28.40
CA ASP A 99 21.89 68.35 -27.75
C ASP A 99 21.46 68.84 -26.36
N LEU A 100 20.53 68.14 -25.71
CA LEU A 100 20.05 68.49 -24.37
C LEU A 100 21.17 68.51 -23.31
N VAL A 101 22.19 67.66 -23.47
CA VAL A 101 23.33 67.60 -22.55
C VAL A 101 24.31 68.75 -22.79
N GLY A 102 24.50 69.19 -24.04
CA GLY A 102 25.27 70.39 -24.36
C GLY A 102 24.58 71.67 -23.86
N GLU A 103 23.25 71.76 -24.02
CA GLU A 103 22.45 72.84 -23.41
C GLU A 103 22.56 72.86 -21.89
N LEU A 104 22.56 71.69 -21.24
CA LEU A 104 22.74 71.56 -19.80
C LEU A 104 24.13 72.07 -19.39
N ASP A 105 25.17 71.66 -20.11
CA ASP A 105 26.55 72.06 -19.82
C ASP A 105 26.73 73.58 -19.92
N GLN A 106 26.21 74.20 -21.00
CA GLN A 106 26.19 75.66 -21.14
C GLN A 106 25.39 76.33 -20.03
N TYR A 107 24.21 75.80 -19.69
CA TYR A 107 23.39 76.33 -18.60
C TYR A 107 24.12 76.28 -17.26
N LEU A 108 24.84 75.19 -16.95
CA LEU A 108 25.63 75.05 -15.73
C LEU A 108 26.81 76.02 -15.70
N ALA A 109 27.48 76.23 -16.83
CA ALA A 109 28.54 77.22 -16.97
C ALA A 109 28.06 78.64 -16.64
N GLU A 110 26.85 79.00 -17.06
CA GLU A 110 26.23 80.30 -16.79
C GLU A 110 25.65 80.41 -15.36
N ALA A 111 24.98 79.37 -14.87
CA ALA A 111 24.24 79.40 -13.61
C ALA A 111 25.10 79.11 -12.37
N VAL A 112 26.14 78.27 -12.50
CA VAL A 112 27.02 77.81 -11.40
C VAL A 112 28.45 78.35 -11.55
N GLY A 113 28.86 78.65 -12.79
CA GLY A 113 30.17 79.18 -13.15
C GLY A 113 31.10 78.09 -13.71
N GLN A 114 31.63 78.31 -14.91
CA GLN A 114 32.50 77.38 -15.64
C GLN A 114 33.61 76.75 -14.77
N ALA A 115 34.42 77.58 -14.09
CA ALA A 115 35.51 77.09 -13.25
C ALA A 115 35.04 76.19 -12.09
N THR A 116 33.82 76.41 -11.59
CA THR A 116 33.20 75.57 -10.56
C THR A 116 32.79 74.21 -11.13
N VAL A 117 32.23 74.19 -12.34
CA VAL A 117 31.80 72.97 -13.04
C VAL A 117 33.02 72.12 -13.43
N ASP A 118 34.04 72.73 -14.03
CA ASP A 118 35.26 72.03 -14.44
C ASP A 118 36.01 71.44 -13.23
N ALA A 119 36.13 72.18 -12.12
CA ALA A 119 36.75 71.66 -10.90
C ALA A 119 35.96 70.47 -10.30
N ALA A 120 34.62 70.48 -10.41
CA ALA A 120 33.78 69.37 -9.97
C ALA A 120 33.97 68.14 -10.86
N LEU A 121 34.04 68.31 -12.18
CA LEU A 121 34.30 67.22 -13.14
C LEU A 121 35.70 66.62 -12.97
N GLU A 122 36.74 67.43 -12.83
CA GLU A 122 38.10 66.94 -12.60
C GLU A 122 38.21 66.12 -11.31
N THR A 123 37.62 66.64 -10.21
CA THR A 123 37.62 65.95 -8.92
C THR A 123 36.76 64.67 -8.97
N TYR A 124 35.65 64.70 -9.71
CA TYR A 124 34.84 63.51 -9.95
C TYR A 124 35.67 62.42 -10.65
N ILE A 125 36.40 62.73 -11.72
CA ILE A 125 37.26 61.76 -12.42
C ILE A 125 38.41 61.26 -11.52
N ASP A 126 38.92 62.06 -10.60
CA ASP A 126 39.94 61.60 -9.64
C ASP A 126 39.39 60.56 -8.65
N LEU A 127 38.20 60.83 -8.09
CA LEU A 127 37.56 60.04 -7.05
C LEU A 127 36.81 58.82 -7.61
N PHE A 128 36.17 58.95 -8.76
CA PHE A 128 35.39 57.95 -9.48
C PHE A 128 35.91 57.80 -10.92
N PRO A 129 37.18 57.39 -11.09
CA PRO A 129 37.79 57.31 -12.41
C PRO A 129 37.08 56.25 -13.28
N PRO A 130 36.71 56.60 -14.54
CA PRO A 130 36.38 55.62 -15.56
C PRO A 130 37.52 54.60 -15.70
N SER A 131 37.23 53.37 -16.12
CA SER A 131 38.21 52.28 -16.10
C SER A 131 39.47 52.59 -16.92
N CYS A 132 39.34 53.28 -18.06
CA CYS A 132 40.49 53.71 -18.87
C CYS A 132 41.40 54.71 -18.12
N VAL A 133 40.82 55.62 -17.34
CA VAL A 133 41.57 56.56 -16.50
C VAL A 133 42.18 55.86 -15.29
N TYR A 134 41.44 54.94 -14.65
CA TYR A 134 41.93 54.17 -13.50
C TYR A 134 43.11 53.27 -13.87
N LYS A 135 43.06 52.63 -15.05
CA LYS A 135 44.13 51.77 -15.59
C LYS A 135 45.32 52.56 -16.16
N GLY A 136 45.21 53.88 -16.25
CA GLY A 136 46.26 54.75 -16.81
C GLY A 136 46.38 54.68 -18.34
N GLU A 137 45.32 54.26 -19.03
CA GLU A 137 45.25 54.19 -20.50
C GLU A 137 45.06 55.57 -21.14
N ILE A 138 44.38 56.48 -20.43
CA ILE A 138 44.19 57.89 -20.82
C ILE A 138 44.31 58.80 -19.57
N MET A 139 44.86 60.00 -19.74
CA MET A 139 44.94 60.99 -18.66
C MET A 139 43.58 61.65 -18.45
N LYS A 140 43.27 62.07 -17.22
CA LYS A 140 41.97 62.68 -16.89
C LYS A 140 41.62 63.94 -17.70
N SER A 141 42.62 64.79 -17.98
CA SER A 141 42.45 66.00 -18.80
C SER A 141 42.06 65.62 -20.23
N ASP A 142 42.76 64.63 -20.78
CA ASP A 142 42.56 64.15 -22.14
C ASP A 142 41.21 63.41 -22.27
N TYR A 143 40.72 62.79 -21.19
CA TYR A 143 39.38 62.17 -21.15
C TYR A 143 38.26 63.20 -21.17
N LEU A 144 38.35 64.28 -20.38
CA LEU A 144 37.30 65.31 -20.34
C LEU A 144 37.19 66.09 -21.65
N GLU A 145 38.31 66.29 -22.36
CA GLU A 145 38.37 66.93 -23.68
C GLU A 145 38.11 65.97 -24.85
N LEU A 146 37.96 64.67 -24.58
CA LEU A 146 37.76 63.66 -25.62
C LEU A 146 36.43 63.88 -26.36
N ASP A 147 36.49 63.95 -27.68
CA ASP A 147 35.34 63.91 -28.58
C ASP A 147 35.48 62.67 -29.46
N ASP A 148 34.54 61.71 -29.34
CA ASP A 148 34.56 60.50 -30.15
C ASP A 148 33.71 60.60 -31.45
N GLY A 149 33.21 61.80 -31.76
CA GLY A 149 32.35 62.10 -32.89
C GLY A 149 30.86 61.80 -32.65
N ARG A 150 30.50 61.25 -31.49
CA ARG A 150 29.12 61.07 -31.03
C ARG A 150 28.86 61.84 -29.74
N GLU A 151 29.79 61.78 -28.79
CA GLU A 151 29.67 62.39 -27.46
C GLU A 151 30.99 63.03 -27.01
N LEU A 152 30.89 63.97 -26.06
CA LEU A 152 32.03 64.59 -25.38
C LEU A 152 32.26 63.93 -24.02
N GLY A 153 33.52 63.68 -23.64
CA GLY A 153 33.85 63.06 -22.35
C GLY A 153 33.38 63.86 -21.15
N ARG A 154 33.38 65.20 -21.24
CA ARG A 154 32.74 66.07 -20.24
C ARG A 154 31.23 65.86 -20.11
N HIS A 155 30.51 65.58 -21.20
CA HIS A 155 29.07 65.30 -21.16
C HIS A 155 28.79 63.97 -20.47
N VAL A 156 29.60 62.94 -20.76
CA VAL A 156 29.52 61.64 -20.09
C VAL A 156 29.79 61.80 -18.59
N ALA A 157 30.81 62.58 -18.21
CA ALA A 157 31.12 62.85 -16.80
C ALA A 157 30.01 63.62 -16.07
N LEU A 158 29.32 64.56 -16.73
CA LEU A 158 28.14 65.25 -16.18
C LEU A 158 26.97 64.29 -15.93
N GLU A 159 26.70 63.40 -16.88
CA GLU A 159 25.69 62.35 -16.72
C GLU A 159 26.06 61.43 -15.56
N ASP A 160 27.30 60.95 -15.50
CA ASP A 160 27.77 60.07 -14.43
C ASP A 160 27.71 60.72 -13.04
N MET A 161 27.95 62.03 -12.94
CA MET A 161 27.77 62.79 -11.70
C MET A 161 26.31 62.84 -11.25
N LEU A 162 25.36 63.00 -12.18
CA LEU A 162 23.92 62.91 -11.87
C LEU A 162 23.56 61.52 -11.36
N ILE A 163 24.08 60.49 -12.02
CA ILE A 163 23.82 59.09 -11.66
C ILE A 163 24.45 58.74 -10.30
N LEU A 164 25.67 59.20 -10.01
CA LEU A 164 26.30 59.11 -8.70
C LEU A 164 25.41 59.71 -7.61
N TRP A 165 24.85 60.91 -7.87
CA TRP A 165 23.93 61.57 -6.95
C TRP A 165 22.66 60.73 -6.72
N LEU A 166 22.01 60.26 -7.79
CA LEU A 166 20.80 59.43 -7.70
C LEU A 166 21.06 58.15 -6.89
N THR A 167 22.21 57.52 -7.10
CA THR A 167 22.64 56.31 -6.39
C THR A 167 22.82 56.56 -4.90
N ASN A 168 23.41 57.70 -4.49
CA ASN A 168 23.55 58.09 -3.08
C ASN A 168 22.24 58.52 -2.42
N MET A 169 21.27 58.99 -3.22
CA MET A 169 19.93 59.36 -2.73
C MET A 169 19.02 58.14 -2.52
N ASN A 170 19.43 56.95 -2.94
CA ASN A 170 18.70 55.71 -2.71
C ASN A 170 19.10 55.07 -1.37
N PRO A 171 18.23 55.07 -0.33
CA PRO A 171 18.60 54.55 0.98
C PRO A 171 18.91 53.05 0.99
N ALA A 172 18.32 52.29 0.06
CA ALA A 172 18.52 50.85 -0.06
C ALA A 172 19.97 50.48 -0.43
N ASN A 173 20.73 51.42 -1.02
CA ASN A 173 22.14 51.23 -1.35
C ASN A 173 23.07 51.36 -0.13
N ARG A 174 22.56 51.66 1.08
CA ARG A 174 23.37 51.86 2.29
C ARG A 174 24.41 50.77 2.56
N PRO A 175 24.12 49.45 2.40
CA PRO A 175 25.11 48.38 2.60
C PRO A 175 26.28 48.43 1.61
N LEU A 176 26.09 49.05 0.43
CA LEU A 176 27.04 49.15 -0.67
C LEU A 176 27.55 50.59 -0.88
N ARG A 177 27.16 51.54 -0.01
CA ARG A 177 27.45 52.97 -0.17
C ARG A 177 28.93 53.29 -0.36
N GLU A 178 29.83 52.51 0.23
CA GLU A 178 31.27 52.70 0.06
C GLU A 178 31.77 52.57 -1.39
N LEU A 179 31.01 51.90 -2.26
CA LEU A 179 31.30 51.82 -3.70
C LEU A 179 31.09 53.18 -4.37
N CYS A 180 30.11 53.97 -3.92
CA CYS A 180 29.66 55.17 -4.59
C CYS A 180 29.62 56.42 -3.67
N ASP A 181 30.29 56.44 -2.52
CA ASP A 181 30.13 57.51 -1.52
C ASP A 181 30.62 58.88 -2.00
N ASP A 182 29.70 59.81 -2.25
CA ASP A 182 29.97 61.15 -2.81
C ASP A 182 30.40 62.20 -1.77
N SER A 183 30.58 61.80 -0.50
CA SER A 183 30.90 62.72 0.60
C SER A 183 32.21 63.50 0.37
N ASP A 184 33.25 62.84 -0.15
CA ASP A 184 34.55 63.48 -0.43
C ASP A 184 34.44 64.48 -1.59
N LEU A 185 33.64 64.17 -2.62
CA LEU A 185 33.37 65.07 -3.75
C LEU A 185 32.60 66.31 -3.29
N ALA A 186 31.60 66.14 -2.42
CA ALA A 186 30.82 67.22 -1.84
C ALA A 186 31.63 68.11 -0.87
N ALA A 187 32.67 67.55 -0.22
CA ALA A 187 33.56 68.30 0.66
C ALA A 187 34.63 69.08 -0.12
N ALA A 188 35.15 68.51 -1.22
CA ALA A 188 36.22 69.09 -2.02
C ALA A 188 35.72 70.12 -3.05
N THR A 189 34.44 70.07 -3.45
CA THR A 189 33.91 70.88 -4.56
C THR A 189 32.52 71.41 -4.27
N ARG A 190 32.03 72.33 -5.12
CA ARG A 190 30.62 72.77 -5.10
C ARG A 190 29.70 71.85 -5.91
N TYR A 191 29.99 70.55 -5.94
CA TYR A 191 29.23 69.53 -6.65
C TYR A 191 27.71 69.59 -6.39
N ARG A 192 27.28 69.86 -5.14
CA ARG A 192 25.84 69.98 -4.82
C ARG A 192 25.15 71.16 -5.53
N ASP A 193 25.89 72.23 -5.81
CA ASP A 193 25.37 73.36 -6.59
C ASP A 193 25.22 73.00 -8.07
N VAL A 194 26.14 72.17 -8.60
CA VAL A 194 26.04 71.58 -9.94
C VAL A 194 24.80 70.69 -10.04
N ILE A 195 24.59 69.75 -9.12
CA ILE A 195 23.38 68.92 -9.06
C ILE A 195 22.10 69.78 -8.92
N GLY A 196 22.14 70.81 -8.07
CA GLY A 196 21.05 71.77 -7.95
C GLY A 196 20.74 72.52 -9.25
N GLY A 197 21.77 72.80 -10.05
CA GLY A 197 21.66 73.33 -11.42
C GLY A 197 21.01 72.33 -12.38
N ILE A 198 21.48 71.08 -12.40
CA ILE A 198 20.92 70.01 -13.24
C ILE A 198 19.42 69.84 -12.98
N ARG A 199 19.01 69.83 -11.71
CA ARG A 199 17.58 69.73 -11.34
C ARG A 199 16.76 70.89 -11.89
N ARG A 200 17.19 72.14 -11.64
CA ARG A 200 16.48 73.33 -12.13
C ARG A 200 16.39 73.41 -13.65
N PHE A 201 17.38 72.86 -14.35
CA PHE A 201 17.37 72.76 -15.81
C PHE A 201 16.25 71.82 -16.26
N PHE A 202 16.21 70.59 -15.73
CA PHE A 202 15.21 69.58 -16.12
C PHE A 202 13.79 69.87 -15.60
N ASP A 203 13.62 70.63 -14.51
CA ASP A 203 12.30 71.10 -14.04
C ASP A 203 11.55 71.94 -15.10
N ARG A 204 12.26 72.48 -16.10
CA ARG A 204 11.71 73.30 -17.19
C ARG A 204 11.62 72.57 -18.53
N LYS A 205 11.99 71.30 -18.58
CA LYS A 205 11.96 70.47 -19.80
C LYS A 205 10.68 69.61 -19.85
N PRO A 206 10.34 69.00 -20.99
CA PRO A 206 9.15 68.16 -21.11
C PRO A 206 9.16 67.00 -20.09
N VAL A 207 7.95 66.60 -19.68
CA VAL A 207 7.72 65.42 -18.84
C VAL A 207 7.94 64.13 -19.63
N PHE A 208 8.13 63.01 -18.93
CA PHE A 208 8.47 61.72 -19.52
C PHE A 208 7.87 60.54 -18.76
N GLY A 209 7.77 59.41 -19.45
CA GLY A 209 7.34 58.14 -18.88
C GLY A 209 5.83 58.00 -18.70
N PRO A 210 5.39 56.88 -18.09
CA PRO A 210 3.98 56.47 -18.04
C PRO A 210 3.08 57.39 -17.18
N ASP A 211 3.68 58.13 -16.25
CA ASP A 211 2.98 59.00 -15.29
C ASP A 211 3.22 60.50 -15.57
N ASP A 212 3.76 60.85 -16.75
CA ASP A 212 4.05 62.23 -17.18
C ASP A 212 4.80 63.05 -16.11
N GLN A 213 5.93 62.52 -15.62
CA GLN A 213 6.74 63.13 -14.56
C GLN A 213 7.94 63.91 -15.10
N VAL A 214 8.43 64.88 -14.33
CA VAL A 214 9.74 65.49 -14.60
C VAL A 214 10.81 64.39 -14.52
N ILE A 215 11.74 64.33 -15.49
CA ILE A 215 12.68 63.19 -15.62
C ILE A 215 13.45 62.88 -14.31
N ILE A 216 13.88 63.90 -13.57
CA ILE A 216 14.61 63.67 -12.30
C ILE A 216 13.69 63.12 -11.20
N GLU A 217 12.41 63.49 -11.17
CA GLU A 217 11.44 62.92 -10.24
C GLU A 217 11.14 61.47 -10.61
N MET A 218 10.93 61.20 -11.90
CA MET A 218 10.73 59.86 -12.42
C MET A 218 11.86 58.93 -12.02
N LEU A 219 13.12 59.28 -12.31
CA LEU A 219 14.29 58.45 -11.98
C LEU A 219 14.43 58.17 -10.47
N ARG A 220 13.84 59.01 -9.60
CA ARG A 220 13.85 58.84 -8.14
C ARG A 220 12.65 58.07 -7.59
N SER A 221 11.56 57.95 -8.36
CA SER A 221 10.30 57.32 -7.92
C SER A 221 10.47 55.94 -7.28
N PRO A 222 11.29 55.00 -7.83
CA PRO A 222 11.49 53.70 -7.19
C PRO A 222 12.08 53.83 -5.77
N ALA A 223 13.15 54.61 -5.63
CA ALA A 223 13.85 54.80 -4.36
C ALA A 223 13.04 55.60 -3.32
N VAL A 224 12.11 56.45 -3.76
CA VAL A 224 11.21 57.20 -2.87
C VAL A 224 10.08 56.33 -2.34
N LEU A 225 9.48 55.50 -3.19
CA LEU A 225 8.35 54.63 -2.80
C LEU A 225 8.81 53.40 -2.01
N TYR A 226 9.99 52.86 -2.34
CA TYR A 226 10.54 51.66 -1.72
C TYR A 226 11.96 51.91 -1.20
N PRO A 227 12.13 52.77 -0.17
CA PRO A 227 13.44 53.24 0.26
C PRO A 227 14.33 52.15 0.86
N ASP A 228 13.75 51.05 1.35
CA ASP A 228 14.47 50.03 2.11
C ASP A 228 14.64 48.70 1.35
N SER A 229 14.27 48.62 0.06
CA SER A 229 14.30 47.35 -0.70
C SER A 229 14.62 47.54 -2.18
N LEU A 230 15.80 47.07 -2.61
CA LEU A 230 16.19 47.02 -4.03
C LEU A 230 15.28 46.09 -4.85
N SER A 231 14.83 44.99 -4.24
CA SER A 231 13.88 44.05 -4.87
C SER A 231 12.54 44.71 -5.20
N ALA A 232 11.95 45.45 -4.24
CA ALA A 232 10.71 46.16 -4.47
C ALA A 232 10.87 47.31 -5.49
N GLN A 233 12.05 47.93 -5.55
CA GLN A 233 12.37 48.92 -6.59
C GLN A 233 12.41 48.29 -7.99
N LEU A 234 13.04 47.12 -8.16
CA LEU A 234 13.04 46.39 -9.42
C LEU A 234 11.63 45.96 -9.84
N ASP A 235 10.79 45.49 -8.91
CA ASP A 235 9.40 45.14 -9.24
C ASP A 235 8.56 46.36 -9.62
N PHE A 236 8.78 47.51 -8.96
CA PHE A 236 8.19 48.78 -9.39
C PHE A 236 8.61 49.16 -10.82
N ILE A 237 9.90 49.07 -11.12
CA ILE A 237 10.43 49.34 -12.47
C ILE A 237 9.83 48.38 -13.50
N ARG A 238 9.73 47.08 -13.18
CA ARG A 238 9.11 46.06 -14.05
C ARG A 238 7.67 46.40 -14.40
N THR A 239 6.88 46.75 -13.38
CA THR A 239 5.44 46.96 -13.52
C THR A 239 5.09 48.32 -14.11
N ARG A 240 5.83 49.37 -13.74
CA ARG A 240 5.55 50.75 -14.18
C ARG A 240 6.33 51.15 -15.41
N TRP A 241 7.61 50.82 -15.50
CA TRP A 241 8.47 51.22 -16.62
C TRP A 241 8.58 50.15 -17.70
N GLY A 242 7.93 48.99 -17.55
CA GLY A 242 8.07 47.83 -18.44
C GLY A 242 7.98 48.14 -19.94
N ALA A 243 7.10 49.06 -20.36
CA ALA A 243 6.95 49.47 -21.76
C ALA A 243 8.20 50.18 -22.33
N LEU A 244 9.01 50.82 -21.49
CA LEU A 244 10.24 51.52 -21.87
C LEU A 244 11.43 50.55 -21.99
N LEU A 245 11.43 49.47 -21.21
CA LEU A 245 12.62 48.66 -20.93
C LEU A 245 13.08 47.78 -22.09
N GLY A 246 12.20 47.38 -23.02
CA GLY A 246 12.55 46.50 -24.14
C GLY A 246 13.38 45.28 -23.71
N LYS A 247 14.65 45.19 -24.15
CA LYS A 247 15.58 44.10 -23.81
C LYS A 247 15.95 44.01 -22.31
N PHE A 248 15.74 45.05 -21.52
CA PHE A 248 16.04 45.05 -20.08
C PHE A 248 15.00 44.26 -19.26
N VAL A 249 13.81 43.99 -19.79
CA VAL A 249 12.77 43.21 -19.08
C VAL A 249 13.28 41.82 -18.71
N PHE A 250 13.85 41.08 -19.66
CA PHE A 250 14.40 39.74 -19.39
C PHE A 250 15.53 39.75 -18.36
N ARG A 251 16.35 40.80 -18.35
CA ARG A 251 17.45 40.97 -17.40
C ARG A 251 16.94 41.28 -15.99
N LEU A 252 15.92 42.12 -15.89
CA LEU A 252 15.23 42.42 -14.64
C LEU A 252 14.62 41.16 -14.04
N LEU A 253 13.93 40.36 -14.86
CA LEU A 253 13.36 39.09 -14.42
C LEU A 253 14.45 38.15 -13.86
N ARG A 254 15.62 38.04 -14.50
CA ARG A 254 16.75 37.25 -13.97
C ARG A 254 17.36 37.82 -12.68
N SER A 255 17.38 39.13 -12.51
CA SER A 255 17.84 39.77 -11.27
C SER A 255 16.89 39.46 -10.10
N LEU A 256 15.57 39.49 -10.36
CA LEU A 256 14.56 39.04 -9.41
C LEU A 256 14.71 37.54 -9.07
N ASP A 257 15.04 36.69 -10.05
CA ASP A 257 15.32 35.27 -9.79
C ASP A 257 16.52 35.07 -8.85
N LEU A 258 17.60 35.84 -9.03
CA LEU A 258 18.79 35.80 -8.16
C LEU A 258 18.45 36.28 -6.73
N ILE A 259 17.63 37.31 -6.60
CA ILE A 259 17.10 37.76 -5.30
C ILE A 259 16.30 36.63 -4.65
N ASN A 260 15.39 36.00 -5.39
CA ASN A 260 14.59 34.89 -4.87
C ASN A 260 15.49 33.73 -4.43
N GLU A 261 16.53 33.39 -5.20
CA GLU A 261 17.52 32.35 -4.87
C GLU A 261 18.18 32.59 -3.50
N GLU A 262 18.62 33.81 -3.19
CA GLU A 262 19.31 34.14 -1.93
C GLU A 262 18.34 34.38 -0.74
N HIS A 263 17.11 34.85 -0.99
CA HIS A 263 16.15 35.23 0.06
C HIS A 263 15.14 34.15 0.43
N THR A 264 14.97 33.11 -0.39
CA THR A 264 13.98 32.06 -0.10
C THR A 264 14.43 31.22 1.09
N ALA A 265 13.85 31.46 2.26
CA ALA A 265 13.95 30.57 3.42
C ALA A 265 13.20 29.27 3.12
N ARG A 266 13.94 28.22 2.74
CA ARG A 266 13.36 26.89 2.45
C ARG A 266 13.32 26.06 3.72
N PHE A 267 12.16 26.02 4.36
CA PHE A 267 11.94 25.19 5.53
C PHE A 267 11.89 23.71 5.12
N ALA A 268 12.63 22.87 5.84
CA ALA A 268 12.55 21.41 5.69
C ALA A 268 11.25 20.91 6.36
N GLY A 269 10.36 20.36 5.56
CA GLY A 269 9.13 19.70 6.03
C GLY A 269 8.26 19.21 4.88
N PRO A 270 7.48 18.14 5.07
CA PRO A 270 6.52 17.69 4.06
C PRO A 270 5.47 18.78 3.82
N GLY A 271 5.22 19.10 2.56
CA GLY A 271 4.18 20.06 2.16
C GLY A 271 2.77 19.58 2.53
N PRO A 272 1.77 20.48 2.55
CA PRO A 272 0.39 20.10 2.80
C PRO A 272 -0.15 19.11 1.76
N THR A 273 -1.01 18.19 2.19
CA THR A 273 -1.74 17.27 1.30
C THR A 273 -2.81 18.02 0.50
N HIS A 274 -2.88 17.74 -0.80
CA HIS A 274 -3.81 18.37 -1.72
C HIS A 274 -4.73 17.33 -2.39
N VAL A 275 -5.99 17.69 -2.57
CA VAL A 275 -6.99 16.88 -3.30
C VAL A 275 -6.71 16.95 -4.80
N TYR A 276 -6.77 15.82 -5.52
CA TYR A 276 -6.61 15.84 -6.98
C TYR A 276 -7.73 16.66 -7.63
N ARG A 277 -7.31 17.64 -8.42
CA ARG A 277 -8.18 18.46 -9.26
C ARG A 277 -7.72 18.31 -10.71
N TYR A 278 -8.64 17.89 -11.56
CA TYR A 278 -8.36 17.69 -12.97
C TYR A 278 -8.94 18.84 -13.78
N SER A 279 -8.15 19.43 -14.66
CA SER A 279 -8.61 20.39 -15.68
C SER A 279 -8.29 19.84 -17.07
N ARG A 280 -9.07 20.23 -18.08
CA ARG A 280 -8.76 19.94 -19.47
C ARG A 280 -8.01 21.13 -20.05
N THR A 281 -6.69 21.13 -19.92
CA THR A 281 -5.82 22.17 -20.49
C THR A 281 -5.48 21.82 -21.94
N ALA A 282 -5.34 22.83 -22.81
CA ALA A 282 -4.88 22.60 -24.18
C ALA A 282 -3.47 21.98 -24.17
N GLY A 283 -3.28 20.87 -24.91
CA GLY A 283 -2.02 20.11 -24.93
C GLY A 283 -1.98 18.85 -24.02
N GLU A 284 -2.98 18.66 -23.16
CA GLU A 284 -3.13 17.48 -22.30
C GLU A 284 -4.17 16.51 -22.86
N GLU A 285 -3.91 16.00 -24.06
CA GLU A 285 -4.76 15.01 -24.71
C GLU A 285 -4.70 13.65 -23.97
N GLU A 286 -5.75 12.84 -24.16
CA GLU A 286 -5.83 11.49 -23.62
C GLU A 286 -5.10 10.50 -24.53
N ARG A 287 -4.05 9.87 -23.99
CA ARG A 287 -3.12 8.95 -24.67
C ARG A 287 -2.66 7.84 -23.74
N PHE A 288 -3.62 7.19 -23.10
CA PHE A 288 -3.38 6.03 -22.25
C PHE A 288 -2.67 4.91 -23.02
N SER A 289 -1.68 4.28 -22.40
CA SER A 289 -1.13 3.03 -22.92
C SER A 289 -2.09 1.87 -22.68
N PRO A 290 -2.24 0.95 -23.64
CA PRO A 290 -3.07 -0.22 -23.46
C PRO A 290 -2.46 -1.16 -22.41
N ASP A 291 -3.27 -1.64 -21.48
CA ASP A 291 -2.84 -2.66 -20.52
C ASP A 291 -2.93 -4.05 -21.16
N LYS A 292 -2.00 -4.94 -20.78
CA LYS A 292 -2.11 -6.39 -21.02
C LYS A 292 -2.91 -7.04 -19.90
N ASP A 293 -3.53 -8.20 -20.14
CA ASP A 293 -4.40 -8.89 -19.17
C ASP A 293 -3.80 -9.09 -17.77
N TRP A 294 -2.48 -9.26 -17.69
CA TRP A 294 -1.76 -9.45 -16.42
C TRP A 294 -1.47 -8.15 -15.67
N MET A 295 -1.40 -7.01 -16.36
CA MET A 295 -0.95 -5.72 -15.81
C MET A 295 -1.90 -5.15 -14.72
N PRO A 296 -3.24 -5.18 -14.88
CA PRO A 296 -4.16 -4.76 -13.81
C PRO A 296 -4.09 -5.66 -12.57
N ARG A 297 -3.66 -6.91 -12.73
CA ARG A 297 -3.67 -7.94 -11.69
C ARG A 297 -2.37 -8.03 -10.90
N VAL A 298 -1.43 -7.10 -11.13
CA VAL A 298 -0.14 -7.11 -10.44
C VAL A 298 -0.31 -6.79 -8.96
N VAL A 299 0.28 -7.62 -8.11
CA VAL A 299 0.54 -7.36 -6.69
C VAL A 299 2.05 -7.36 -6.49
N LEU A 300 2.60 -6.22 -6.07
CA LEU A 300 4.04 -5.98 -6.02
C LEU A 300 4.57 -6.05 -4.60
N LEU A 301 5.61 -6.85 -4.38
CA LEU A 301 6.40 -6.87 -3.15
C LEU A 301 7.75 -6.21 -3.40
N ALA A 302 8.06 -5.15 -2.66
CA ALA A 302 9.36 -4.48 -2.71
C ALA A 302 10.33 -5.03 -1.67
N LYS A 303 11.55 -5.37 -2.07
CA LYS A 303 12.62 -5.83 -1.16
C LYS A 303 13.92 -5.09 -1.45
N THR A 304 14.44 -4.38 -0.46
CA THR A 304 15.85 -3.94 -0.40
C THR A 304 16.78 -5.15 -0.46
N THR A 305 17.43 -5.37 -1.60
CA THR A 305 18.04 -6.67 -1.96
C THR A 305 19.08 -7.13 -0.94
N LEU A 306 20.09 -6.30 -0.64
CA LEU A 306 21.17 -6.67 0.29
C LEU A 306 20.65 -6.98 1.70
N VAL A 307 19.76 -6.13 2.21
CA VAL A 307 19.11 -6.33 3.52
C VAL A 307 18.32 -7.64 3.54
N TRP A 308 17.54 -7.90 2.48
CA TRP A 308 16.73 -9.10 2.39
C TRP A 308 17.59 -10.37 2.31
N LEU A 309 18.65 -10.38 1.51
CA LEU A 309 19.61 -11.49 1.45
C LEU A 309 20.26 -11.76 2.82
N SER A 310 20.64 -10.70 3.54
CA SER A 310 21.14 -10.83 4.92
C SER A 310 20.09 -11.41 5.88
N GLN A 311 18.81 -11.04 5.75
CA GLN A 311 17.73 -11.59 6.57
C GLN A 311 17.48 -13.06 6.23
N LEU A 312 17.42 -13.41 4.94
CA LEU A 312 17.27 -14.80 4.49
C LEU A 312 18.41 -15.68 4.99
N THR A 313 19.65 -15.17 4.99
CA THR A 313 20.80 -15.89 5.55
C THR A 313 20.56 -16.29 7.01
N ARG A 314 19.99 -15.40 7.82
CA ARG A 314 19.63 -15.70 9.22
C ARG A 314 18.46 -16.68 9.30
N THR A 315 17.39 -16.44 8.54
CA THR A 315 16.17 -17.26 8.54
C THR A 315 16.43 -18.72 8.16
N TYR A 316 17.26 -18.95 7.14
CA TYR A 316 17.52 -20.30 6.60
C TYR A 316 18.83 -20.92 7.11
N GLY A 317 19.60 -20.22 7.94
CA GLY A 317 20.82 -20.74 8.56
C GLY A 317 21.94 -21.10 7.57
N ARG A 318 21.97 -20.48 6.38
CA ARG A 318 22.98 -20.70 5.33
C ARG A 318 23.32 -19.39 4.61
N SER A 319 24.54 -19.26 4.08
CA SER A 319 24.95 -18.06 3.33
C SER A 319 24.09 -17.85 2.09
N ILE A 320 23.43 -16.69 2.00
CA ILE A 320 22.61 -16.26 0.86
C ILE A 320 23.05 -14.82 0.56
N ASP A 321 24.06 -14.68 -0.29
CA ASP A 321 24.68 -13.40 -0.70
C ASP A 321 24.47 -13.07 -2.18
N ARG A 322 23.94 -14.02 -2.96
CA ARG A 322 23.66 -13.90 -4.40
C ARG A 322 22.19 -14.19 -4.73
N LEU A 323 21.73 -13.67 -5.87
CA LEU A 323 20.33 -13.82 -6.32
C LEU A 323 19.92 -15.28 -6.59
N ASP A 324 20.85 -16.08 -7.13
CA ASP A 324 20.64 -17.51 -7.40
C ASP A 324 20.55 -18.37 -6.12
N LEU A 325 20.99 -17.84 -4.97
CA LEU A 325 20.95 -18.54 -3.68
C LEU A 325 19.66 -18.31 -2.88
N ILE A 326 18.76 -17.42 -3.35
CA ILE A 326 17.45 -17.25 -2.74
C ILE A 326 16.71 -18.61 -2.74
N PRO A 327 16.26 -19.11 -1.57
CA PRO A 327 15.65 -20.43 -1.46
C PRO A 327 14.34 -20.55 -2.25
N ASP A 328 14.07 -21.74 -2.77
CA ASP A 328 12.83 -22.04 -3.48
C ASP A 328 11.61 -21.97 -2.54
N GLU A 329 11.79 -22.37 -1.29
CA GLU A 329 10.79 -22.31 -0.22
C GLU A 329 10.34 -20.85 0.05
N GLU A 330 11.25 -19.88 -0.08
CA GLU A 330 10.92 -18.47 0.06
C GLU A 330 10.06 -17.98 -1.09
N LEU A 331 10.39 -18.40 -2.31
CA LEU A 331 9.63 -18.05 -3.51
C LEU A 331 8.24 -18.71 -3.49
N ASP A 332 8.15 -19.96 -3.04
CA ASP A 332 6.89 -20.68 -2.82
C ASP A 332 6.02 -19.97 -1.79
N ARG A 333 6.61 -19.46 -0.70
CA ARG A 333 5.91 -18.68 0.30
C ARG A 333 5.35 -17.37 -0.28
N ILE A 334 6.17 -16.58 -0.98
CA ILE A 334 5.73 -15.34 -1.64
C ILE A 334 4.58 -15.60 -2.62
N ALA A 335 4.68 -16.65 -3.44
CA ALA A 335 3.62 -17.05 -4.35
C ALA A 335 2.34 -17.47 -3.61
N SER A 336 2.47 -18.24 -2.52
CA SER A 336 1.34 -18.71 -1.71
C SER A 336 0.58 -17.57 -1.02
N TRP A 337 1.24 -16.44 -0.76
CA TRP A 337 0.63 -15.22 -0.25
C TRP A 337 -0.17 -14.44 -1.31
N GLY A 338 0.01 -14.76 -2.59
CA GLY A 338 -0.71 -14.12 -3.70
C GLY A 338 0.05 -12.97 -4.38
N PHE A 339 1.36 -12.82 -4.12
CA PHE A 339 2.19 -11.86 -4.84
C PHE A 339 2.49 -12.36 -6.25
N THR A 340 2.36 -11.48 -7.23
CA THR A 340 2.62 -11.79 -8.65
C THR A 340 3.83 -11.06 -9.20
N ALA A 341 4.43 -10.17 -8.40
CA ALA A 341 5.62 -9.43 -8.76
C ALA A 341 6.55 -9.18 -7.56
N LEU A 342 7.85 -9.20 -7.82
CA LEU A 342 8.91 -8.97 -6.84
C LEU A 342 9.85 -7.88 -7.37
N TRP A 343 9.87 -6.73 -6.71
CA TRP A 343 10.81 -5.65 -6.98
C TRP A 343 12.04 -5.79 -6.11
N LEU A 344 13.19 -5.97 -6.76
CA LEU A 344 14.49 -6.02 -6.12
C LEU A 344 15.16 -4.66 -6.24
N ILE A 345 15.34 -3.98 -5.11
CA ILE A 345 15.93 -2.64 -5.07
C ILE A 345 17.45 -2.75 -4.99
N GLY A 346 18.16 -2.02 -5.84
CA GLY A 346 19.61 -1.87 -5.77
C GLY A 346 20.40 -3.09 -6.22
N ILE A 347 19.98 -3.69 -7.34
CA ILE A 347 20.63 -4.83 -8.00
C ILE A 347 21.75 -4.45 -8.97
N TRP A 348 21.76 -3.18 -9.40
CA TRP A 348 22.71 -2.64 -10.36
C TRP A 348 24.09 -2.39 -9.74
N GLU A 349 25.11 -2.30 -10.58
CA GLU A 349 26.46 -1.94 -10.18
C GLU A 349 26.53 -0.49 -9.69
N ARG A 350 26.98 -0.32 -8.44
CA ARG A 350 26.93 0.95 -7.71
C ARG A 350 28.27 1.66 -7.74
N SER A 351 28.23 2.99 -7.68
CA SER A 351 29.38 3.90 -7.62
C SER A 351 30.27 3.62 -6.41
N PRO A 352 31.54 3.22 -6.60
CA PRO A 352 32.51 3.16 -5.52
C PRO A 352 32.75 4.52 -4.84
N ALA A 353 32.72 5.62 -5.61
CA ALA A 353 32.80 6.97 -5.05
C ALA A 353 31.66 7.25 -4.07
N SER A 354 30.42 6.87 -4.36
CA SER A 354 29.27 7.00 -3.44
C SER A 354 29.53 6.32 -2.09
N LYS A 355 30.08 5.10 -2.10
CA LYS A 355 30.46 4.40 -0.86
C LYS A 355 31.53 5.18 -0.09
N ARG A 356 32.57 5.64 -0.79
CA ARG A 356 33.67 6.38 -0.17
C ARG A 356 33.20 7.68 0.47
N ILE A 357 32.30 8.42 -0.19
CA ILE A 357 31.70 9.65 0.33
C ILE A 357 31.01 9.40 1.68
N LYS A 358 30.21 8.33 1.80
CA LYS A 358 29.53 7.98 3.06
C LYS A 358 30.51 7.63 4.18
N HIS A 359 31.61 6.98 3.84
CA HIS A 359 32.69 6.68 4.80
C HIS A 359 33.34 7.96 5.32
N LEU A 360 33.60 8.93 4.43
CA LEU A 360 34.13 10.24 4.82
C LEU A 360 33.14 11.02 5.69
N CYS A 361 31.83 10.86 5.47
CA CYS A 361 30.77 11.44 6.30
C CYS A 361 30.52 10.68 7.63
N GLY A 362 31.34 9.68 7.97
CA GLY A 362 31.31 9.02 9.27
C GLY A 362 30.47 7.74 9.37
N ASN A 363 30.02 7.17 8.23
CA ASN A 363 29.31 5.88 8.20
C ASN A 363 30.16 4.79 7.52
N PRO A 364 31.06 4.08 8.23
CA PRO A 364 31.95 3.09 7.64
C PRO A 364 31.25 1.80 7.19
N ASP A 365 30.07 1.51 7.74
CA ASP A 365 29.29 0.29 7.42
C ASP A 365 28.35 0.49 6.21
N ALA A 366 28.20 1.73 5.73
CA ALA A 366 27.38 2.03 4.56
C ALA A 366 27.96 1.47 3.26
N GLU A 367 27.05 1.00 2.41
CA GLU A 367 27.29 0.74 1.01
C GLU A 367 27.00 1.95 0.13
N ALA A 368 27.48 1.88 -1.11
CA ALA A 368 27.10 2.83 -2.16
C ALA A 368 25.58 2.91 -2.29
N SER A 369 25.08 4.11 -2.61
CA SER A 369 23.65 4.33 -2.81
C SER A 369 23.17 3.43 -3.94
N ALA A 370 22.04 2.75 -3.74
CA ALA A 370 21.38 1.97 -4.80
C ALA A 370 21.07 2.81 -6.05
N TYR A 371 20.96 4.14 -5.94
CA TYR A 371 20.65 5.04 -7.05
C TYR A 371 21.85 5.85 -7.57
N SER A 372 23.04 5.69 -6.96
CA SER A 372 24.28 6.21 -7.53
C SER A 372 24.97 5.09 -8.33
N LEU A 373 24.61 5.01 -9.62
CA LEU A 373 24.97 3.88 -10.49
C LEU A 373 26.27 4.12 -11.26
N LEU A 374 27.12 3.09 -11.31
CA LEU A 374 28.26 3.04 -12.24
C LEU A 374 27.78 2.72 -13.67
N GLY A 375 26.80 1.81 -13.76
CA GLY A 375 26.14 1.40 -14.99
C GLY A 375 24.96 0.45 -14.73
N TYR A 376 24.18 0.14 -15.76
CA TYR A 376 23.04 -0.79 -15.70
C TYR A 376 23.46 -2.25 -15.91
N GLU A 377 24.52 -2.65 -15.20
CA GLU A 377 24.99 -4.04 -15.13
C GLU A 377 24.57 -4.64 -13.79
N ILE A 378 24.23 -5.93 -13.76
CA ILE A 378 23.91 -6.61 -12.50
C ILE A 378 25.18 -6.76 -11.69
N ALA A 379 25.18 -6.28 -10.44
CA ALA A 379 26.36 -6.29 -9.60
C ALA A 379 26.98 -7.69 -9.47
N GLU A 380 28.28 -7.82 -9.73
CA GLU A 380 28.97 -9.10 -9.67
C GLU A 380 28.93 -9.72 -8.27
N SER A 381 28.90 -8.88 -7.22
CA SER A 381 28.69 -9.31 -5.83
C SER A 381 27.36 -10.03 -5.59
N LEU A 382 26.36 -9.81 -6.46
CA LEU A 382 25.07 -10.49 -6.44
C LEU A 382 25.00 -11.71 -7.38
N GLY A 383 26.11 -12.03 -8.05
CA GLY A 383 26.24 -13.15 -8.99
C GLY A 383 26.04 -12.80 -10.46
N GLY A 384 25.91 -11.51 -10.80
CA GLY A 384 25.81 -11.01 -12.18
C GLY A 384 24.56 -11.49 -12.92
N TRP A 385 24.58 -11.34 -14.26
CA TRP A 385 23.46 -11.71 -15.13
C TRP A 385 23.02 -13.17 -15.00
N GLY A 386 23.97 -14.11 -14.83
CA GLY A 386 23.65 -15.53 -14.68
C GLY A 386 22.80 -15.84 -13.44
N ALA A 387 23.08 -15.16 -12.32
CA ALA A 387 22.28 -15.32 -11.11
C ALA A 387 20.88 -14.70 -11.24
N LEU A 388 20.77 -13.56 -11.93
CA LEU A 388 19.48 -12.94 -12.23
C LEU A 388 18.61 -13.84 -13.13
N GLU A 389 19.18 -14.40 -14.21
CA GLU A 389 18.45 -15.28 -15.12
C GLU A 389 17.90 -16.51 -14.40
N ASN A 390 18.73 -17.14 -13.56
CA ASN A 390 18.32 -18.27 -12.72
C ASN A 390 17.14 -17.90 -11.80
N LEU A 391 17.24 -16.78 -11.07
CA LEU A 391 16.17 -16.33 -10.18
C LEU A 391 14.88 -16.02 -10.98
N ARG A 392 15.02 -15.33 -12.12
CA ARG A 392 13.90 -14.97 -12.99
C ARG A 392 13.12 -16.19 -13.45
N ASP A 393 13.81 -17.25 -13.87
CA ASP A 393 13.15 -18.47 -14.36
C ASP A 393 12.43 -19.20 -13.22
N ARG A 394 13.02 -19.27 -12.02
CA ARG A 394 12.38 -19.85 -10.84
C ARG A 394 11.18 -19.04 -10.34
N CYS A 395 11.24 -17.71 -10.41
CA CYS A 395 10.11 -16.83 -10.13
C CYS A 395 9.00 -16.99 -11.18
N ARG A 396 9.36 -17.05 -12.47
CA ARG A 396 8.39 -17.23 -13.57
C ARG A 396 7.62 -18.54 -13.43
N ALA A 397 8.27 -19.63 -13.03
CA ALA A 397 7.62 -20.91 -12.77
C ALA A 397 6.53 -20.83 -11.68
N ARG A 398 6.62 -19.83 -10.79
CA ARG A 398 5.69 -19.55 -9.69
C ARG A 398 4.72 -18.39 -9.99
N GLY A 399 4.71 -17.87 -11.22
CA GLY A 399 3.87 -16.73 -11.60
C GLY A 399 4.36 -15.37 -11.11
N ILE A 400 5.58 -15.28 -10.57
CA ILE A 400 6.18 -14.04 -10.06
C ILE A 400 7.01 -13.38 -11.17
N ARG A 401 6.69 -12.12 -11.48
CA ARG A 401 7.46 -11.27 -12.39
C ARG A 401 8.47 -10.44 -11.62
N LEU A 402 9.73 -10.43 -12.06
CA LEU A 402 10.71 -9.53 -11.48
C LEU A 402 10.48 -8.09 -11.95
N ALA A 403 10.65 -7.16 -11.02
CA ALA A 403 10.66 -5.73 -11.27
C ALA A 403 12.01 -5.15 -10.86
N SER A 404 12.43 -4.09 -11.56
CA SER A 404 13.65 -3.35 -11.23
C SER A 404 13.37 -1.86 -11.08
N ASP A 405 14.20 -1.21 -10.26
CA ASP A 405 14.36 0.24 -10.34
C ASP A 405 15.10 0.65 -11.61
N MET A 406 14.80 1.86 -12.08
CA MET A 406 15.54 2.56 -13.13
C MET A 406 15.60 4.04 -12.77
N VAL A 407 16.81 4.59 -12.77
CA VAL A 407 17.15 5.99 -12.46
C VAL A 407 17.59 6.70 -13.75
N PRO A 408 16.67 7.39 -14.46
CA PRO A 408 16.97 7.97 -15.77
C PRO A 408 17.60 9.38 -15.69
N ASN A 409 17.48 10.04 -14.55
CA ASN A 409 17.78 11.46 -14.43
C ASN A 409 19.29 11.76 -14.27
N HIS A 410 20.01 10.88 -13.59
CA HIS A 410 21.42 11.07 -13.24
C HIS A 410 22.17 9.73 -13.22
N THR A 411 23.49 9.79 -13.09
CA THR A 411 24.36 8.63 -12.85
C THR A 411 25.25 8.88 -11.63
N GLY A 412 26.03 7.92 -11.15
CA GLY A 412 27.06 8.17 -10.14
C GLY A 412 28.14 9.15 -10.63
N ILE A 413 28.78 9.89 -9.73
CA ILE A 413 29.80 10.90 -10.10
C ILE A 413 31.03 10.31 -10.82
N ASP A 414 31.28 9.01 -10.65
CA ASP A 414 32.35 8.24 -11.27
C ASP A 414 31.85 7.24 -12.32
N SER A 415 30.62 7.43 -12.82
CA SER A 415 30.01 6.54 -13.81
C SER A 415 30.80 6.46 -15.12
N HIS A 416 30.59 5.40 -15.91
CA HIS A 416 31.18 5.28 -17.25
C HIS A 416 30.87 6.49 -18.12
N TRP A 417 29.66 7.07 -18.01
CA TRP A 417 29.27 8.25 -18.78
C TRP A 417 30.01 9.51 -18.36
N VAL A 418 30.33 9.73 -17.08
CA VAL A 418 31.16 10.88 -16.66
C VAL A 418 32.58 10.78 -17.21
N VAL A 419 33.11 9.56 -17.33
CA VAL A 419 34.44 9.27 -17.88
C VAL A 419 34.46 9.48 -19.40
N GLU A 420 33.56 8.81 -20.11
CA GLU A 420 33.56 8.69 -21.58
C GLU A 420 32.86 9.84 -22.29
N HIS A 421 31.84 10.41 -21.65
CA HIS A 421 30.96 11.44 -22.22
C HIS A 421 30.76 12.61 -21.24
N PRO A 422 31.82 13.31 -20.80
CA PRO A 422 31.69 14.43 -19.85
C PRO A 422 30.81 15.56 -20.37
N GLY A 423 30.64 15.66 -21.70
CA GLY A 423 29.72 16.59 -22.33
C GLY A 423 28.24 16.31 -22.08
N TRP A 424 27.83 15.12 -21.64
CA TRP A 424 26.41 14.76 -21.49
C TRP A 424 25.72 15.35 -20.25
N PHE A 425 26.48 16.00 -19.37
CA PHE A 425 25.99 16.48 -18.08
C PHE A 425 25.76 18.00 -18.07
N VAL A 426 24.85 18.43 -17.20
CA VAL A 426 24.66 19.85 -16.87
C VAL A 426 25.91 20.33 -16.14
N GLN A 427 26.59 21.34 -16.69
CA GLN A 427 27.91 21.74 -16.21
C GLN A 427 28.27 23.19 -16.55
N LEU A 428 29.31 23.69 -15.88
CA LEU A 428 29.96 24.97 -16.17
C LEU A 428 31.47 24.77 -16.41
N PRO A 429 32.09 25.64 -17.24
CA PRO A 429 33.56 25.64 -17.42
C PRO A 429 34.29 26.36 -16.27
N HIS A 430 33.58 26.77 -15.22
CA HIS A 430 34.10 27.46 -14.05
C HIS A 430 33.24 27.14 -12.82
N SER A 431 33.78 27.36 -11.62
CA SER A 431 33.05 27.13 -10.38
C SER A 431 31.77 27.99 -10.32
N PRO A 432 30.60 27.41 -9.94
CA PRO A 432 29.34 28.15 -9.83
C PRO A 432 29.39 29.26 -8.78
N PHE A 433 30.14 29.02 -7.70
CA PHE A 433 30.32 29.98 -6.61
C PHE A 433 31.81 30.25 -6.32
N PRO A 434 32.21 31.52 -6.06
CA PRO A 434 33.60 31.86 -5.78
C PRO A 434 34.16 31.30 -4.47
N ASN A 435 33.31 30.93 -3.51
CA ASN A 435 33.71 30.36 -2.23
C ASN A 435 33.89 28.84 -2.28
N TYR A 436 33.54 28.17 -3.38
CA TYR A 436 33.79 26.74 -3.55
C TYR A 436 35.28 26.50 -3.77
N THR A 437 35.81 25.45 -3.15
CA THR A 437 37.25 25.21 -3.01
C THR A 437 37.71 23.85 -3.51
N PHE A 438 36.87 22.82 -3.46
CA PHE A 438 37.15 21.46 -3.96
C PHE A 438 38.51 20.90 -3.51
N THR A 439 38.83 20.98 -2.21
CA THR A 439 40.14 20.56 -1.67
C THR A 439 40.17 19.14 -1.11
N GLY A 440 39.01 18.47 -1.08
CA GLY A 440 38.87 17.07 -0.68
C GLY A 440 39.70 16.07 -1.50
N GLU A 441 39.60 14.79 -1.12
CA GLU A 441 40.31 13.72 -1.83
C GLU A 441 39.78 13.49 -3.26
N ASN A 442 40.63 12.91 -4.12
CA ASN A 442 40.20 12.46 -5.44
C ASN A 442 39.35 11.20 -5.30
N LEU A 443 38.08 11.28 -5.68
CA LEU A 443 37.11 10.18 -5.63
C LEU A 443 37.09 9.33 -6.92
N SER A 444 37.84 9.71 -7.96
CA SER A 444 37.92 8.93 -9.18
C SER A 444 38.81 7.69 -9.01
N HIS A 445 38.34 6.55 -9.49
CA HIS A 445 39.15 5.34 -9.62
C HIS A 445 39.95 5.29 -10.93
N ASN A 446 39.70 6.23 -11.85
CA ASN A 446 40.44 6.31 -13.10
C ASN A 446 41.71 7.18 -12.90
N PRO A 447 42.93 6.63 -13.12
CA PRO A 447 44.18 7.36 -12.87
C PRO A 447 44.38 8.60 -13.76
N GLY A 448 43.67 8.69 -14.90
CA GLY A 448 43.70 9.85 -15.79
C GLY A 448 42.75 10.99 -15.40
N LEU A 449 41.91 10.80 -14.38
CA LEU A 449 40.86 11.73 -14.00
C LEU A 449 40.91 12.08 -12.50
N GLY A 450 40.55 13.32 -12.20
CA GLY A 450 40.27 13.81 -10.86
C GLY A 450 38.79 14.11 -10.69
N ILE A 451 38.16 13.60 -9.63
CA ILE A 451 36.81 13.96 -9.21
C ILE A 451 36.90 14.47 -7.77
N TYR A 452 36.49 15.71 -7.54
CA TYR A 452 36.57 16.37 -6.24
C TYR A 452 35.21 16.94 -5.87
N LEU A 453 34.67 16.53 -4.72
CA LEU A 453 33.49 17.15 -4.14
C LEU A 453 33.80 18.53 -3.57
N GLU A 454 32.77 19.36 -3.49
CA GLU A 454 32.87 20.64 -2.80
C GLU A 454 32.93 20.45 -1.28
N ASP A 455 33.81 21.19 -0.61
CA ASP A 455 34.14 20.99 0.80
C ASP A 455 32.95 21.28 1.74
N HIS A 456 32.11 22.25 1.38
CA HIS A 456 30.88 22.59 2.11
C HIS A 456 29.86 21.44 2.18
N TYR A 457 30.03 20.39 1.36
CA TYR A 457 29.21 19.18 1.47
C TYR A 457 29.41 18.47 2.82
N TYR A 458 30.65 18.38 3.31
CA TYR A 458 30.99 17.60 4.50
C TYR A 458 30.48 18.25 5.80
N ASP A 459 30.48 19.58 5.85
CA ASP A 459 30.01 20.34 7.02
C ASP A 459 28.56 20.83 6.89
N ARG A 460 27.94 20.62 5.72
CA ARG A 460 26.57 21.04 5.37
C ARG A 460 26.34 22.54 5.55
N SER A 461 27.38 23.36 5.38
CA SER A 461 27.29 24.82 5.46
C SER A 461 26.73 25.47 4.18
N ASP A 462 26.70 24.73 3.07
CA ASP A 462 26.12 25.12 1.78
C ASP A 462 25.54 23.89 1.05
N ALA A 463 24.68 24.11 0.05
CA ALA A 463 24.08 23.05 -0.75
C ALA A 463 25.10 22.26 -1.59
N ALA A 464 26.28 22.83 -1.88
CA ALA A 464 27.36 22.19 -2.63
C ALA A 464 26.89 21.64 -3.99
N VAL A 465 26.36 22.51 -4.86
CA VAL A 465 25.55 22.10 -6.03
C VAL A 465 26.28 21.36 -7.16
N ALA A 466 27.61 21.34 -7.15
CA ALA A 466 28.41 20.75 -8.21
C ALA A 466 29.71 20.14 -7.67
N PHE A 467 30.29 19.21 -8.44
CA PHE A 467 31.62 18.64 -8.23
C PHE A 467 32.58 19.04 -9.36
N LYS A 468 33.88 19.02 -9.07
CA LYS A 468 34.94 19.34 -10.04
C LYS A 468 35.48 18.05 -10.66
N ARG A 469 35.41 17.96 -12.00
CA ARG A 469 36.10 16.96 -12.82
C ARG A 469 37.34 17.60 -13.44
N VAL A 470 38.50 16.97 -13.28
CA VAL A 470 39.76 17.37 -13.89
C VAL A 470 40.26 16.24 -14.79
N ASP A 471 40.49 16.55 -16.06
CA ASP A 471 41.18 15.63 -16.96
C ASP A 471 42.69 15.88 -16.87
N PHE A 472 43.45 14.94 -16.31
CA PHE A 472 44.89 15.15 -16.10
C PHE A 472 45.70 15.12 -17.40
N GLY A 473 45.15 14.54 -18.48
CA GLY A 473 45.81 14.50 -19.79
C GLY A 473 45.73 15.84 -20.52
N SER A 474 44.58 16.52 -20.45
CA SER A 474 44.35 17.81 -21.12
C SER A 474 44.49 19.04 -20.21
N GLY A 475 44.39 18.85 -18.88
CA GLY A 475 44.26 19.93 -17.90
C GLY A 475 42.88 20.58 -17.88
N GLU A 476 41.88 20.00 -18.56
CA GLU A 476 40.52 20.54 -18.60
C GLU A 476 39.82 20.38 -17.25
N GLU A 477 39.26 21.47 -16.74
CA GLU A 477 38.39 21.49 -15.57
C GLU A 477 36.93 21.71 -15.97
N ARG A 478 36.04 20.88 -15.44
CA ARG A 478 34.59 20.97 -15.60
C ARG A 478 33.91 20.90 -14.24
N PHE A 479 32.87 21.70 -14.04
CA PHE A 479 32.08 21.72 -12.82
C PHE A 479 30.70 21.17 -13.13
N ILE A 480 30.45 19.92 -12.74
CA ILE A 480 29.26 19.15 -13.11
C ILE A 480 28.26 19.19 -11.96
N TYR A 481 27.00 19.47 -12.27
CA TYR A 481 25.94 19.56 -11.24
C TYR A 481 25.53 18.18 -10.74
N HIS A 482 25.23 18.13 -9.45
CA HIS A 482 24.61 16.97 -8.82
C HIS A 482 23.13 16.86 -9.20
N GLY A 483 22.57 15.65 -9.19
CA GLY A 483 21.14 15.46 -9.38
C GLY A 483 20.33 16.17 -8.29
N ASN A 484 19.22 16.79 -8.67
CA ASN A 484 18.38 17.59 -7.76
C ASN A 484 16.94 17.65 -8.27
N ASP A 485 15.97 17.62 -7.34
CA ASP A 485 14.53 17.70 -7.59
C ASP A 485 13.93 19.07 -7.26
N GLY A 486 14.75 20.04 -6.82
CA GLY A 486 14.35 21.38 -6.36
C GLY A 486 14.29 21.51 -4.83
N THR A 487 14.65 20.46 -4.08
CA THR A 487 14.74 20.51 -2.61
C THR A 487 16.08 21.12 -2.13
N HIS A 488 16.25 21.26 -0.81
CA HIS A 488 17.35 22.02 -0.20
C HIS A 488 18.75 21.44 -0.51
N MET A 489 18.91 20.11 -0.51
CA MET A 489 20.21 19.46 -0.71
C MET A 489 20.17 18.56 -1.95
N PRO A 490 21.10 18.72 -2.90
CA PRO A 490 21.21 17.81 -4.03
C PRO A 490 21.67 16.41 -3.61
N TRP A 491 21.46 15.43 -4.50
CA TRP A 491 22.02 14.09 -4.39
C TRP A 491 23.51 14.12 -4.75
N ASN A 492 24.34 14.52 -3.78
CA ASN A 492 25.75 14.88 -3.93
C ASN A 492 26.69 13.75 -4.41
N ASP A 493 26.23 12.50 -4.45
CA ASP A 493 26.96 11.37 -5.02
C ASP A 493 26.53 11.05 -6.46
N THR A 494 25.82 11.97 -7.12
CA THR A 494 25.29 11.79 -8.49
C THR A 494 25.71 12.92 -9.43
N ALA A 495 25.61 12.69 -10.74
CA ALA A 495 25.89 13.63 -11.81
C ALA A 495 24.66 13.77 -12.74
N GLN A 496 24.14 15.00 -12.87
CA GLN A 496 22.91 15.32 -13.59
C GLN A 496 23.08 15.31 -15.12
N LEU A 497 22.25 14.55 -15.83
CA LEU A 497 22.24 14.51 -17.29
C LEU A 497 21.56 15.74 -17.90
N ASP A 498 22.07 16.19 -19.05
CA ASP A 498 21.51 17.31 -19.82
C ASP A 498 20.52 16.81 -20.88
N PHE A 499 19.23 16.85 -20.52
CA PHE A 499 18.13 16.43 -21.39
C PHE A 499 17.82 17.39 -22.54
N LEU A 500 18.47 18.56 -22.66
CA LEU A 500 18.37 19.36 -23.88
C LEU A 500 19.09 18.71 -25.06
N LYS A 501 20.05 17.81 -24.79
CA LYS A 501 20.82 17.11 -25.82
C LYS A 501 20.07 15.89 -26.35
N ALA A 502 19.87 15.85 -27.66
CA ALA A 502 19.17 14.75 -28.31
C ALA A 502 19.90 13.42 -28.15
N GLU A 503 21.24 13.41 -28.24
CA GLU A 503 22.03 12.19 -28.02
C GLU A 503 21.88 11.61 -26.62
N VAL A 504 21.74 12.46 -25.59
CA VAL A 504 21.54 12.03 -24.20
C VAL A 504 20.18 11.36 -24.03
N ARG A 505 19.12 11.97 -24.58
CA ARG A 505 17.78 11.39 -24.55
C ARG A 505 17.74 10.02 -25.21
N GLU A 506 18.37 9.87 -26.38
CA GLU A 506 18.44 8.58 -27.06
C GLU A 506 19.24 7.54 -26.26
N ALA A 507 20.39 7.90 -25.69
CA ALA A 507 21.18 7.00 -24.87
C ALA A 507 20.41 6.49 -23.64
N VAL A 508 19.66 7.38 -22.97
CA VAL A 508 18.79 7.00 -21.85
C VAL A 508 17.65 6.10 -22.32
N ILE A 509 16.98 6.40 -23.45
CA ILE A 509 15.92 5.54 -24.02
C ILE A 509 16.46 4.13 -24.30
N GLN A 510 17.63 4.02 -24.94
CA GLN A 510 18.25 2.71 -25.21
C GLN A 510 18.58 1.94 -23.94
N THR A 511 19.00 2.64 -22.89
CA THR A 511 19.24 2.04 -21.58
C THR A 511 17.94 1.53 -20.94
N ILE A 512 16.85 2.31 -21.03
CA ILE A 512 15.52 1.87 -20.59
C ILE A 512 15.07 0.62 -21.35
N LEU A 513 15.24 0.60 -22.68
CA LEU A 513 14.90 -0.56 -23.52
C LEU A 513 15.77 -1.78 -23.17
N HIS A 514 17.04 -1.58 -22.82
CA HIS A 514 17.90 -2.65 -22.32
C HIS A 514 17.35 -3.24 -21.02
N VAL A 515 17.00 -2.40 -20.03
CA VAL A 515 16.38 -2.85 -18.77
C VAL A 515 15.06 -3.58 -19.02
N ALA A 516 14.20 -3.05 -19.89
CA ALA A 516 12.89 -3.62 -20.23
C ALA A 516 12.96 -5.04 -20.82
N ARG A 517 14.05 -5.36 -21.55
CA ARG A 517 14.25 -6.72 -22.09
C ARG A 517 14.50 -7.75 -20.98
N SER A 518 15.01 -7.32 -19.84
CA SER A 518 15.33 -8.18 -18.69
C SER A 518 14.23 -8.19 -17.63
N PHE A 519 13.54 -7.07 -17.45
CA PHE A 519 12.52 -6.86 -16.44
C PHE A 519 11.18 -6.45 -17.07
N PRO A 520 10.12 -7.27 -16.96
CA PRO A 520 8.79 -6.92 -17.48
C PRO A 520 8.11 -5.79 -16.70
N ILE A 521 8.66 -5.38 -15.55
CA ILE A 521 8.14 -4.28 -14.73
C ILE A 521 9.31 -3.36 -14.41
N ILE A 522 9.17 -2.07 -14.72
CA ILE A 522 10.18 -1.05 -14.43
C ILE A 522 9.54 0.03 -13.56
N ARG A 523 10.19 0.33 -12.43
CA ARG A 523 9.88 1.49 -11.59
C ARG A 523 10.89 2.59 -11.88
N PHE A 524 10.41 3.71 -12.42
CA PHE A 524 11.22 4.89 -12.67
C PHE A 524 11.30 5.76 -11.41
N ASP A 525 12.52 6.02 -10.96
CA ASP A 525 12.83 6.94 -9.86
C ASP A 525 12.65 8.40 -10.27
N ALA A 526 12.08 9.20 -9.37
CA ALA A 526 11.89 10.65 -9.49
C ALA A 526 11.41 11.09 -10.89
N ALA A 527 10.46 10.35 -11.46
CA ALA A 527 10.08 10.46 -12.87
C ALA A 527 9.56 11.87 -13.23
N MET A 528 8.96 12.58 -12.27
CA MET A 528 8.51 13.96 -12.43
C MET A 528 9.63 14.93 -12.81
N THR A 529 10.88 14.68 -12.41
CA THR A 529 12.02 15.57 -12.73
C THR A 529 12.31 15.63 -14.23
N LEU A 530 11.93 14.59 -14.98
CA LEU A 530 12.12 14.48 -16.43
C LEU A 530 10.90 14.84 -17.27
N ALA A 531 9.80 15.30 -16.66
CA ALA A 531 8.76 15.98 -17.42
C ALA A 531 9.32 17.28 -18.00
N LYS A 532 9.00 17.60 -19.25
CA LYS A 532 9.57 18.77 -19.97
C LYS A 532 9.48 20.07 -19.16
N LYS A 533 8.32 20.32 -18.53
CA LYS A 533 8.11 21.51 -17.68
C LYS A 533 9.05 21.58 -16.47
N HIS A 534 9.45 20.43 -15.91
CA HIS A 534 10.34 20.36 -14.75
C HIS A 534 11.80 20.39 -15.14
N ILE A 535 12.16 19.80 -16.29
CA ILE A 535 13.48 20.04 -16.90
C ILE A 535 13.69 21.55 -17.08
N GLN A 536 12.68 22.27 -17.59
CA GLN A 536 12.74 23.72 -17.70
C GLN A 536 12.84 24.38 -16.32
N ARG A 537 11.86 24.14 -15.43
CA ARG A 537 11.80 24.78 -14.11
C ARG A 537 13.10 24.64 -13.30
N LEU A 538 13.69 23.44 -13.30
CA LEU A 538 14.85 23.11 -12.47
C LEU A 538 16.17 23.55 -13.11
N TRP A 539 16.41 23.17 -14.37
CA TRP A 539 17.73 23.28 -14.99
C TRP A 539 17.90 24.47 -15.94
N TYR A 540 16.80 24.94 -16.53
CA TYR A 540 16.76 26.01 -17.54
C TYR A 540 15.54 26.93 -17.35
N PRO A 541 15.35 27.52 -16.15
CA PRO A 541 14.11 28.23 -15.81
C PRO A 541 13.85 29.40 -16.77
N ALA A 542 12.58 29.63 -17.10
CA ALA A 542 12.21 30.83 -17.84
C ALA A 542 12.59 32.09 -17.02
N PRO A 543 13.05 33.18 -17.65
CA PRO A 543 13.35 34.41 -16.93
C PRO A 543 12.18 34.87 -16.07
N GLY A 544 12.39 35.02 -14.76
CA GLY A 544 11.37 35.43 -13.78
C GLY A 544 10.66 34.29 -13.07
N ALA A 545 11.02 33.04 -13.39
CA ALA A 545 10.52 31.82 -12.76
C ALA A 545 11.66 30.97 -12.15
N GLY A 546 12.85 31.57 -12.00
CA GLY A 546 14.03 30.90 -11.47
C GLY A 546 14.10 30.86 -9.95
N GLY A 547 15.14 30.20 -9.45
CA GLY A 547 15.45 30.12 -8.02
C GLY A 547 15.52 28.69 -7.49
N ASP A 548 14.84 27.71 -8.07
CA ASP A 548 14.74 26.34 -7.54
C ASP A 548 16.10 25.65 -7.32
N ILE A 549 17.02 25.73 -8.28
CA ILE A 549 18.38 25.21 -8.12
C ILE A 549 19.35 26.39 -8.09
N PRO A 550 20.18 26.54 -7.03
CA PRO A 550 21.15 27.62 -6.95
C PRO A 550 22.05 27.69 -8.18
N SER A 551 22.37 28.89 -8.64
CA SER A 551 23.14 29.21 -9.85
C SER A 551 22.53 28.81 -11.20
N ARG A 552 21.35 28.17 -11.27
CA ARG A 552 20.75 27.79 -12.56
C ARG A 552 20.00 28.91 -13.26
N SER A 553 19.50 29.91 -12.53
CA SER A 553 18.75 31.04 -13.09
C SER A 553 19.51 31.81 -14.19
N GLU A 554 20.84 31.89 -14.10
CA GLU A 554 21.67 32.57 -15.11
C GLU A 554 21.74 31.84 -16.46
N ASN A 555 21.49 30.53 -16.45
CA ASN A 555 21.44 29.65 -17.63
C ASN A 555 20.00 29.40 -18.09
N GLY A 556 19.03 30.16 -17.57
CA GLY A 556 17.61 30.06 -17.93
C GLY A 556 17.33 30.38 -19.40
N LEU A 557 16.41 29.63 -20.01
CA LEU A 557 16.03 29.75 -21.42
C LEU A 557 14.61 30.29 -21.57
N PRO A 558 14.36 31.21 -22.52
CA PRO A 558 13.00 31.54 -22.95
C PRO A 558 12.23 30.31 -23.43
N ASP A 559 10.90 30.33 -23.29
CA ASP A 559 10.04 29.20 -23.61
C ASP A 559 10.19 28.72 -25.07
N ASP A 560 10.28 29.64 -26.02
CA ASP A 560 10.43 29.33 -27.45
C ASP A 560 11.77 28.62 -27.75
N GLU A 561 12.87 29.11 -27.19
CA GLU A 561 14.18 28.48 -27.33
C GLU A 561 14.26 27.13 -26.63
N PHE A 562 13.71 27.02 -25.42
CA PHE A 562 13.63 25.75 -24.70
C PHE A 562 12.80 24.72 -25.48
N ASN A 563 11.62 25.11 -25.96
CA ASN A 563 10.75 24.26 -26.76
C ASN A 563 11.39 23.84 -28.09
N ALA A 564 12.24 24.67 -28.70
CA ALA A 564 12.99 24.30 -29.90
C ALA A 564 14.04 23.21 -29.62
N ARG A 565 14.69 23.23 -28.45
CA ARG A 565 15.72 22.24 -28.05
C ARG A 565 15.13 20.94 -27.51
N LEU A 566 13.96 21.01 -26.87
CA LEU A 566 13.19 19.87 -26.36
C LEU A 566 11.75 19.92 -26.91
N PRO A 567 11.53 19.56 -28.18
CA PRO A 567 10.22 19.70 -28.81
C PRO A 567 9.16 18.78 -28.21
N ASN A 568 9.52 17.53 -27.93
CA ASN A 568 8.63 16.49 -27.42
C ASN A 568 8.81 16.25 -25.92
N GLU A 569 7.80 15.64 -25.30
CA GLU A 569 7.91 15.08 -23.95
C GLU A 569 8.77 13.82 -23.96
N PHE A 570 9.85 13.81 -23.18
CA PHE A 570 10.76 12.66 -23.08
C PHE A 570 10.01 11.37 -22.72
N TRP A 571 9.13 11.43 -21.73
CA TRP A 571 8.35 10.27 -21.30
C TRP A 571 7.39 9.76 -22.36
N ARG A 572 6.86 10.64 -23.22
CA ARG A 572 6.02 10.22 -24.33
C ARG A 572 6.84 9.40 -25.34
N ASP A 573 8.03 9.87 -25.68
CA ASP A 573 8.96 9.14 -26.55
C ASP A 573 9.33 7.78 -25.95
N VAL A 574 9.63 7.72 -24.63
CA VAL A 574 9.90 6.45 -23.93
C VAL A 574 8.74 5.47 -24.05
N VAL A 575 7.51 5.91 -23.74
CA VAL A 575 6.35 5.03 -23.75
C VAL A 575 6.05 4.54 -25.17
N ASP A 576 6.17 5.40 -26.19
CA ASP A 576 5.95 5.01 -27.59
C ASP A 576 6.99 3.99 -28.06
N ARG A 577 8.27 4.18 -27.70
CA ARG A 577 9.35 3.24 -28.01
C ARG A 577 9.18 1.90 -27.28
N VAL A 578 8.80 1.93 -26.00
CA VAL A 578 8.50 0.70 -25.23
C VAL A 578 7.33 -0.06 -25.86
N ALA A 579 6.26 0.62 -26.23
CA ALA A 579 5.11 -0.01 -26.88
C ALA A 579 5.48 -0.63 -28.24
N ALA A 580 6.40 -0.01 -28.99
CA ALA A 580 6.85 -0.51 -30.29
C ALA A 580 7.86 -1.67 -30.18
N GLU A 581 8.79 -1.62 -29.24
CA GLU A 581 9.95 -2.52 -29.21
C GLU A 581 9.86 -3.62 -28.13
N VAL A 582 9.22 -3.34 -26.99
CA VAL A 582 9.13 -4.22 -25.82
C VAL A 582 7.73 -4.14 -25.18
N PRO A 583 6.65 -4.47 -25.91
CA PRO A 583 5.25 -4.21 -25.53
C PRO A 583 4.74 -4.98 -24.30
N GLU A 584 5.52 -5.93 -23.78
CA GLU A 584 5.21 -6.69 -22.57
C GLU A 584 5.77 -6.04 -21.29
N THR A 585 6.10 -4.74 -21.35
CA THR A 585 6.71 -4.00 -20.23
C THR A 585 5.68 -3.10 -19.54
N LEU A 586 5.51 -3.29 -18.24
CA LEU A 586 4.73 -2.42 -17.36
C LEU A 586 5.64 -1.31 -16.82
N LEU A 587 5.22 -0.06 -17.03
CA LEU A 587 5.98 1.13 -16.62
C LEU A 587 5.31 1.81 -15.41
N LEU A 588 6.03 1.91 -14.30
CA LEU A 588 5.61 2.55 -13.06
C LEU A 588 6.40 3.86 -12.89
N ALA A 589 5.71 4.99 -12.86
CA ALA A 589 6.31 6.28 -12.54
C ALA A 589 6.19 6.57 -11.04
N GLU A 590 7.32 6.77 -10.37
CA GLU A 590 7.33 7.55 -9.14
C GLU A 590 7.23 9.03 -9.52
N ALA A 591 6.03 9.58 -9.50
CA ALA A 591 5.81 10.99 -9.77
C ALA A 591 4.91 11.59 -8.68
N PHE A 592 5.28 12.79 -8.24
CA PHE A 592 4.53 13.60 -7.28
C PHE A 592 4.13 14.94 -7.90
N TRP A 593 3.71 15.89 -7.06
CA TRP A 593 3.35 17.26 -7.45
C TRP A 593 2.06 17.38 -8.29
N MET A 594 1.06 16.54 -7.98
CA MET A 594 -0.27 16.58 -8.61
C MET A 594 -0.23 16.29 -10.13
N MET A 595 0.80 15.56 -10.58
CA MET A 595 1.02 15.19 -11.97
C MET A 595 0.56 13.78 -12.33
N GLU A 596 -0.02 13.06 -11.38
CA GLU A 596 -0.37 11.65 -11.52
C GLU A 596 -1.27 11.44 -12.73
N GLY A 597 -2.34 12.24 -12.85
CA GLY A 597 -3.21 12.26 -14.01
C GLY A 597 -2.47 12.56 -15.31
N TYR A 598 -1.53 13.51 -15.32
CA TYR A 598 -0.74 13.87 -16.50
C TYR A 598 0.17 12.72 -16.96
N PHE A 599 0.83 12.03 -16.02
CA PHE A 599 1.71 10.90 -16.30
C PHE A 599 0.96 9.73 -16.94
N VAL A 600 -0.20 9.37 -16.39
CA VAL A 600 -0.93 8.20 -16.89
C VAL A 600 -1.78 8.53 -18.11
N ARG A 601 -2.47 9.68 -18.10
CA ARG A 601 -3.41 10.06 -19.15
C ARG A 601 -2.72 10.66 -20.36
N THR A 602 -1.74 11.55 -20.19
CA THR A 602 -1.15 12.30 -21.31
C THR A 602 0.19 11.75 -21.77
N LEU A 603 1.06 11.39 -20.82
CA LEU A 603 2.35 10.75 -21.12
C LEU A 603 2.24 9.25 -21.36
N GLY A 604 1.16 8.61 -20.91
CA GLY A 604 0.86 7.21 -21.19
C GLY A 604 1.58 6.20 -20.29
N MET A 605 2.09 6.61 -19.13
CA MET A 605 2.62 5.64 -18.16
C MET A 605 1.53 4.65 -17.74
N HIS A 606 1.91 3.38 -17.57
CA HIS A 606 0.95 2.35 -17.19
C HIS A 606 0.46 2.60 -15.76
N ARG A 607 1.39 2.91 -14.85
CA ARG A 607 1.10 3.15 -13.44
C ARG A 607 1.84 4.38 -12.91
N VAL A 608 1.28 5.02 -11.89
CA VAL A 608 1.89 6.15 -11.17
C VAL A 608 1.63 6.05 -9.68
N TYR A 609 2.58 6.48 -8.86
CA TYR A 609 2.44 6.46 -7.40
C TYR A 609 1.26 7.31 -6.93
N ASN A 610 0.53 6.82 -5.93
CA ASN A 610 -0.56 7.55 -5.29
C ASN A 610 -0.22 7.80 -3.81
N SER A 611 0.60 8.82 -3.55
CA SER A 611 0.98 9.18 -2.17
C SER A 611 -0.19 9.76 -1.37
N ALA A 612 -1.24 10.24 -2.03
CA ALA A 612 -2.47 10.69 -1.36
C ALA A 612 -3.14 9.55 -0.59
N PHE A 613 -3.09 8.30 -1.09
CA PHE A 613 -3.57 7.11 -0.39
C PHE A 613 -2.94 6.99 1.00
N MET A 614 -1.61 6.95 1.07
CA MET A 614 -0.87 6.80 2.32
C MET A 614 -1.05 8.02 3.23
N ASN A 615 -0.80 9.22 2.72
CA ASN A 615 -0.73 10.43 3.53
C ASN A 615 -2.10 10.85 4.08
N MET A 616 -3.17 10.73 3.30
CA MET A 616 -4.50 11.12 3.78
C MET A 616 -5.09 10.07 4.71
N LEU A 617 -4.91 8.76 4.45
CA LEU A 617 -5.45 7.71 5.33
C LEU A 617 -4.70 7.63 6.66
N LYS A 618 -3.37 7.85 6.68
CA LYS A 618 -2.61 7.87 7.96
C LYS A 618 -3.06 9.02 8.85
N ALA A 619 -3.26 10.20 8.26
CA ALA A 619 -3.68 11.42 8.93
C ALA A 619 -5.20 11.53 9.14
N GLU A 620 -5.98 10.52 8.74
CA GLU A 620 -7.45 10.49 8.82
C GLU A 620 -8.14 11.67 8.11
N GLU A 621 -7.51 12.20 7.07
CA GLU A 621 -8.07 13.21 6.18
C GLU A 621 -9.06 12.56 5.19
N ASN A 622 -10.00 11.77 5.72
CA ASN A 622 -10.86 10.87 4.96
C ASN A 622 -11.71 11.60 3.91
N ALA A 623 -12.23 12.78 4.25
CA ALA A 623 -12.99 13.63 3.33
C ALA A 623 -12.15 14.02 2.10
N LYS A 624 -10.87 14.37 2.28
CA LYS A 624 -9.97 14.73 1.17
C LYS A 624 -9.69 13.53 0.26
N TYR A 625 -9.46 12.36 0.85
CA TYR A 625 -9.18 11.15 0.06
C TYR A 625 -10.42 10.67 -0.69
N ARG A 626 -11.59 10.75 -0.07
CA ARG A 626 -12.85 10.42 -0.73
C ARG A 626 -13.18 11.40 -1.87
N GLU A 627 -12.99 12.70 -1.65
CA GLU A 627 -13.10 13.72 -2.70
C GLU A 627 -12.12 13.43 -3.86
N THR A 628 -10.92 12.99 -3.54
CA THR A 628 -9.90 12.60 -4.52
C THR A 628 -10.38 11.45 -5.43
N ILE A 629 -11.03 10.42 -4.87
CA ILE A 629 -11.61 9.32 -5.67
C ILE A 629 -12.78 9.83 -6.50
N LYS A 630 -13.69 10.62 -5.92
CA LYS A 630 -14.85 11.20 -6.62
C LYS A 630 -14.43 12.04 -7.82
N ASN A 631 -13.51 12.99 -7.63
CA ASN A 631 -12.96 13.83 -8.70
C ASN A 631 -12.32 12.99 -9.82
N THR A 632 -11.70 11.86 -9.47
CA THR A 632 -11.10 10.95 -10.45
C THR A 632 -12.18 10.22 -11.27
N LEU A 633 -13.23 9.70 -10.62
CA LEU A 633 -14.34 9.02 -11.28
C LEU A 633 -15.16 9.96 -12.19
N GLU A 634 -15.40 11.20 -11.73
CA GLU A 634 -16.12 12.24 -12.47
C GLU A 634 -15.30 12.79 -13.65
N PHE A 635 -13.97 12.68 -13.62
CA PHE A 635 -13.12 13.13 -14.71
C PHE A 635 -12.86 12.01 -15.73
N ASP A 636 -12.30 10.90 -15.26
CA ASP A 636 -11.96 9.72 -16.04
C ASP A 636 -11.61 8.51 -15.13
N LYS A 637 -12.52 7.54 -15.05
CA LYS A 637 -12.35 6.35 -14.19
C LYS A 637 -11.09 5.52 -14.53
N ASP A 638 -10.60 5.58 -15.77
CA ASP A 638 -9.40 4.83 -16.19
C ASP A 638 -8.12 5.28 -15.47
N ILE A 639 -8.12 6.48 -14.86
CA ILE A 639 -7.00 6.95 -14.03
C ILE A 639 -6.89 6.11 -12.74
N LEU A 640 -8.02 5.72 -12.14
CA LEU A 640 -8.05 5.03 -10.84
C LEU A 640 -7.31 3.69 -10.89
N LYS A 641 -7.49 2.89 -11.96
CA LYS A 641 -6.75 1.61 -12.14
C LYS A 641 -5.25 1.77 -12.41
N ARG A 642 -4.78 3.01 -12.56
CA ARG A 642 -3.37 3.32 -12.85
C ARG A 642 -2.60 3.81 -11.63
N PHE A 643 -3.26 4.00 -10.49
CA PHE A 643 -2.57 4.32 -9.25
C PHE A 643 -1.84 3.11 -8.68
N VAL A 644 -0.63 3.34 -8.17
CA VAL A 644 0.07 2.43 -7.27
C VAL A 644 -0.29 2.85 -5.85
N ASN A 645 -1.10 2.06 -5.17
CA ASN A 645 -1.47 2.29 -3.78
C ASN A 645 -0.50 1.54 -2.87
N PHE A 646 0.03 2.22 -1.86
CA PHE A 646 0.98 1.67 -0.91
C PHE A 646 0.77 2.27 0.48
N MET A 647 1.13 1.52 1.52
CA MET A 647 1.15 1.99 2.92
C MET A 647 2.53 2.53 3.31
N ASN A 648 3.58 2.08 2.64
CA ASN A 648 4.92 2.66 2.69
C ASN A 648 5.67 2.35 1.40
N ASN A 649 6.74 3.10 1.17
CA ASN A 649 7.72 2.84 0.13
C ASN A 649 9.13 2.94 0.77
N PRO A 650 10.23 2.72 0.03
CA PRO A 650 11.58 2.78 0.59
C PRO A 650 11.98 4.14 1.21
N ASP A 651 11.39 5.23 0.74
CA ASP A 651 11.73 6.60 1.16
C ASP A 651 10.85 7.10 2.33
N GLU A 652 9.76 6.41 2.63
CA GLU A 652 8.78 6.73 3.67
C GLU A 652 9.00 5.91 4.94
N GLU A 653 8.40 6.34 6.06
CA GLU A 653 8.40 5.55 7.30
C GLU A 653 7.71 4.18 7.11
N THR A 654 8.08 3.19 7.91
CA THR A 654 7.52 1.83 7.81
C THR A 654 6.00 1.83 8.02
N ALA A 655 5.30 0.89 7.39
CA ALA A 655 3.83 0.83 7.49
C ALA A 655 3.36 0.67 8.95
N ILE A 656 4.10 -0.09 9.78
CA ILE A 656 3.79 -0.25 11.20
C ILE A 656 4.00 1.05 11.99
N ALA A 657 5.03 1.85 11.67
CA ALA A 657 5.24 3.15 12.31
C ALA A 657 4.13 4.15 11.95
N GLN A 658 3.60 4.06 10.72
CA GLN A 658 2.56 4.98 10.23
C GLN A 658 1.14 4.59 10.64
N PHE A 659 0.81 3.29 10.73
CA PHE A 659 -0.56 2.80 10.94
C PHE A 659 -0.74 1.90 12.17
N GLY A 660 0.34 1.55 12.88
CA GLY A 660 0.34 0.56 13.95
C GLY A 660 0.20 -0.87 13.43
N SER A 661 -0.15 -1.81 14.31
CA SER A 661 -0.38 -3.23 13.98
C SER A 661 -1.84 -3.69 14.17
N GLY A 662 -2.74 -2.76 14.51
CA GLY A 662 -4.13 -3.06 14.83
C GLY A 662 -5.09 -2.98 13.63
N ASP A 663 -6.38 -2.78 13.92
CA ASP A 663 -7.44 -2.77 12.91
C ASP A 663 -7.28 -1.66 11.87
N LYS A 664 -6.68 -0.50 12.22
CA LYS A 664 -6.39 0.58 11.26
C LYS A 664 -5.43 0.11 10.16
N TYR A 665 -4.38 -0.62 10.54
CA TYR A 665 -3.43 -1.18 9.58
C TYR A 665 -4.13 -2.14 8.62
N ILE A 666 -4.87 -3.13 9.15
CA ILE A 666 -5.52 -4.16 8.33
C ILE A 666 -6.64 -3.56 7.47
N GLY A 667 -7.38 -2.58 7.98
CA GLY A 667 -8.41 -1.87 7.24
C GLY A 667 -7.87 -1.06 6.06
N VAL A 668 -6.78 -0.30 6.26
CA VAL A 668 -6.10 0.41 5.16
C VAL A 668 -5.46 -0.57 4.17
N CYS A 669 -4.87 -1.67 4.66
CA CYS A 669 -4.34 -2.73 3.80
C CYS A 669 -5.44 -3.39 2.96
N THR A 670 -6.63 -3.63 3.55
CA THR A 670 -7.83 -4.10 2.85
C THR A 670 -8.16 -3.15 1.71
N MET A 671 -8.27 -1.84 1.97
CA MET A 671 -8.49 -0.86 0.90
C MET A 671 -7.42 -0.90 -0.19
N MET A 672 -6.15 -1.01 0.20
CA MET A 672 -5.04 -1.04 -0.75
C MET A 672 -5.17 -2.20 -1.75
N VAL A 673 -5.62 -3.37 -1.28
CA VAL A 673 -5.72 -4.59 -2.11
C VAL A 673 -7.05 -4.74 -2.85
N THR A 674 -8.13 -4.11 -2.38
CA THR A 674 -9.47 -4.19 -3.01
C THR A 674 -9.86 -2.97 -3.86
N MET A 675 -9.06 -1.89 -3.85
CA MET A 675 -9.23 -0.79 -4.79
C MET A 675 -8.62 -1.12 -6.17
N PRO A 676 -9.15 -0.57 -7.28
CA PRO A 676 -8.47 -0.60 -8.56
C PRO A 676 -7.09 0.06 -8.47
N GLY A 677 -6.12 -0.44 -9.24
CA GLY A 677 -4.73 0.03 -9.18
C GLY A 677 -3.72 -1.09 -8.98
N LEU A 678 -2.49 -0.76 -8.64
CA LEU A 678 -1.45 -1.73 -8.29
C LEU A 678 -1.18 -1.62 -6.77
N PRO A 679 -1.54 -2.64 -5.96
CA PRO A 679 -1.10 -2.69 -4.56
C PRO A 679 0.39 -2.99 -4.48
N MET A 680 1.12 -2.16 -3.74
CA MET A 680 2.55 -2.35 -3.46
C MET A 680 2.80 -2.47 -1.97
N PHE A 681 3.47 -3.56 -1.57
CA PHE A 681 3.91 -3.81 -0.20
C PHE A 681 5.39 -3.44 -0.05
N GLY A 682 5.71 -2.68 0.99
CA GLY A 682 7.08 -2.31 1.33
C GLY A 682 7.88 -3.45 1.94
N HIS A 683 9.21 -3.28 2.01
CA HIS A 683 10.09 -4.22 2.69
C HIS A 683 9.70 -4.33 4.18
N GLY A 684 9.53 -5.55 4.69
CA GLY A 684 9.25 -5.80 6.10
C GLY A 684 7.80 -5.52 6.54
N GLN A 685 6.92 -5.10 5.62
CA GLN A 685 5.55 -4.70 5.94
C GLN A 685 4.72 -5.86 6.52
N ILE A 686 4.84 -7.06 5.96
CA ILE A 686 4.10 -8.25 6.41
C ILE A 686 4.62 -8.69 7.78
N GLU A 687 5.94 -8.69 7.92
CA GLU A 687 6.65 -9.10 9.13
C GLU A 687 6.50 -8.08 10.27
N GLY A 688 6.10 -6.83 9.97
CA GLY A 688 5.95 -5.76 10.94
C GLY A 688 7.28 -5.14 11.40
N PHE A 689 8.31 -5.15 10.54
CA PHE A 689 9.60 -4.55 10.87
C PHE A 689 9.50 -3.02 10.99
N THR A 690 10.18 -2.47 11.99
CA THR A 690 10.15 -1.05 12.33
C THR A 690 11.33 -0.29 11.73
N GLU A 691 12.45 -0.96 11.42
CA GLU A 691 13.62 -0.32 10.82
C GLU A 691 13.33 0.16 9.39
N LYS A 692 13.58 1.44 9.13
CA LYS A 692 13.56 2.03 7.79
C LYS A 692 14.93 1.88 7.14
N TYR A 693 14.97 1.24 5.98
CA TYR A 693 16.21 1.01 5.23
C TYR A 693 16.43 2.07 4.16
N GLY A 694 17.48 2.88 4.33
CA GLY A 694 17.99 3.75 3.26
C GLY A 694 18.68 2.97 2.14
N MET A 695 19.01 3.67 1.05
CA MET A 695 19.63 3.09 -0.15
C MET A 695 21.07 2.60 0.07
N GLU A 696 21.67 2.92 1.22
CA GLU A 696 23.03 2.56 1.66
C GLU A 696 23.12 1.27 2.49
N PHE A 697 21.98 0.68 2.88
CA PHE A 697 21.99 -0.43 3.83
C PHE A 697 22.42 -1.74 3.16
N SER A 698 23.36 -2.43 3.80
CA SER A 698 23.82 -3.78 3.41
C SER A 698 23.14 -4.89 4.21
N ARG A 699 22.62 -4.58 5.39
CA ARG A 699 21.95 -5.48 6.32
C ARG A 699 21.04 -4.69 7.26
N ALA A 700 20.12 -5.37 7.94
CA ALA A 700 19.42 -4.78 9.07
C ALA A 700 20.38 -4.57 10.25
N TYR A 701 20.32 -3.39 10.88
CA TYR A 701 21.09 -3.11 12.09
C TYR A 701 20.32 -3.52 13.34
N LEU A 702 18.99 -3.50 13.28
CA LEU A 702 18.14 -4.06 14.31
C LEU A 702 17.97 -5.57 14.10
N ASP A 703 17.96 -6.32 15.20
CA ASP A 703 17.65 -7.75 15.20
C ASP A 703 16.17 -7.95 15.55
N GLU A 704 15.31 -7.65 14.58
CA GLU A 704 13.86 -7.71 14.74
C GLU A 704 13.32 -9.11 14.44
N THR A 705 12.41 -9.58 15.28
CA THR A 705 11.62 -10.80 15.02
C THR A 705 10.27 -10.43 14.42
N PRO A 706 9.75 -11.20 13.43
CA PRO A 706 8.42 -10.93 12.87
C PRO A 706 7.31 -10.90 13.93
N ASN A 707 6.36 -9.98 13.78
CA ASN A 707 5.16 -9.90 14.60
C ASN A 707 4.18 -11.00 14.18
N ALA A 708 4.12 -12.09 14.96
CA ALA A 708 3.30 -13.27 14.64
C ALA A 708 1.81 -12.94 14.47
N ASP A 709 1.23 -12.10 15.34
CA ASP A 709 -0.19 -11.69 15.24
C ASP A 709 -0.45 -10.95 13.92
N LEU A 710 0.43 -10.01 13.55
CA LEU A 710 0.29 -9.28 12.30
C LEU A 710 0.41 -10.21 11.08
N VAL A 711 1.35 -11.17 11.09
CA VAL A 711 1.51 -12.15 10.01
C VAL A 711 0.27 -13.04 9.89
N GLU A 712 -0.22 -13.60 11.00
CA GLU A 712 -1.44 -14.42 11.03
C GLU A 712 -2.66 -13.64 10.51
N ARG A 713 -2.77 -12.35 10.85
CA ARG A 713 -3.83 -11.48 10.32
C ARG A 713 -3.69 -11.23 8.81
N HIS A 714 -2.49 -11.09 8.27
CA HIS A 714 -2.31 -11.02 6.81
C HIS A 714 -2.76 -12.32 6.14
N GLU A 715 -2.40 -13.47 6.72
CA GLU A 715 -2.79 -14.80 6.21
C GLU A 715 -4.31 -15.01 6.20
N ALA A 716 -4.99 -14.56 7.26
CA ALA A 716 -6.44 -14.73 7.40
C ALA A 716 -7.26 -13.65 6.65
N GLU A 717 -6.84 -12.38 6.68
CA GLU A 717 -7.66 -11.25 6.22
C GLU A 717 -7.21 -10.67 4.86
N ILE A 718 -5.92 -10.72 4.51
CA ILE A 718 -5.39 -9.99 3.34
C ILE A 718 -5.03 -10.93 2.16
N PHE A 719 -4.28 -12.01 2.40
CA PHE A 719 -3.83 -12.92 1.33
C PHE A 719 -4.98 -13.59 0.55
N PRO A 720 -6.14 -13.92 1.16
CA PRO A 720 -7.30 -14.38 0.40
C PRO A 720 -7.79 -13.32 -0.62
N LEU A 721 -7.74 -12.04 -0.27
CA LEU A 721 -8.12 -10.93 -1.15
C LEU A 721 -7.10 -10.74 -2.28
N LEU A 722 -5.79 -10.89 -2.00
CA LEU A 722 -4.75 -10.88 -3.03
C LEU A 722 -4.98 -11.97 -4.09
N LYS A 723 -5.38 -13.17 -3.68
CA LYS A 723 -5.71 -14.28 -4.61
C LYS A 723 -6.93 -13.99 -5.47
N LYS A 724 -7.84 -13.12 -5.00
CA LYS A 724 -8.99 -12.59 -5.75
C LYS A 724 -8.72 -11.25 -6.44
N ARG A 725 -7.45 -10.84 -6.62
CA ARG A 725 -7.06 -9.57 -7.25
C ARG A 725 -7.80 -9.29 -8.56
N HIS A 726 -8.10 -10.31 -9.37
CA HIS A 726 -8.82 -10.16 -10.64
C HIS A 726 -10.21 -9.52 -10.50
N VAL A 727 -10.92 -9.69 -9.37
CA VAL A 727 -12.23 -9.07 -9.10
C VAL A 727 -12.12 -7.56 -8.87
N PHE A 728 -11.00 -7.13 -8.30
CA PHE A 728 -10.80 -5.74 -7.86
C PHE A 728 -9.98 -4.91 -8.86
N ALA A 729 -9.49 -5.50 -9.95
CA ALA A 729 -8.39 -4.94 -10.74
C ALA A 729 -8.82 -3.82 -11.68
N ASP A 730 -9.99 -3.98 -12.28
CA ASP A 730 -10.50 -3.04 -13.26
C ASP A 730 -11.45 -2.01 -12.64
N VAL A 731 -11.73 -0.97 -13.41
CA VAL A 731 -12.65 0.13 -13.10
C VAL A 731 -13.95 0.05 -13.88
N GLU A 732 -14.09 -0.93 -14.79
CA GLU A 732 -15.28 -1.05 -15.63
C GLU A 732 -16.56 -1.11 -14.79
N ARG A 733 -16.56 -1.97 -13.77
CA ARG A 733 -17.67 -2.20 -12.82
C ARG A 733 -17.34 -1.74 -11.39
N PHE A 734 -16.44 -0.77 -11.26
CA PHE A 734 -16.12 -0.17 -9.97
C PHE A 734 -17.10 0.97 -9.65
N PHE A 735 -17.77 0.88 -8.51
CA PHE A 735 -18.70 1.91 -8.05
C PHE A 735 -18.38 2.28 -6.61
N LEU A 736 -18.12 3.57 -6.37
CA LEU A 736 -18.01 4.14 -5.02
C LEU A 736 -19.39 4.60 -4.56
N TYR A 737 -19.68 4.48 -3.26
CA TYR A 737 -20.94 4.89 -2.67
C TYR A 737 -20.74 5.76 -1.43
N ASP A 738 -21.77 6.53 -1.11
CA ASP A 738 -21.86 7.29 0.13
C ASP A 738 -22.62 6.47 1.17
N LEU A 739 -22.06 6.31 2.37
CA LEU A 739 -22.80 5.80 3.52
C LEU A 739 -23.59 6.96 4.12
N VAL A 740 -24.91 6.97 3.92
CA VAL A 740 -25.78 8.05 4.38
C VAL A 740 -26.37 7.71 5.75
N GLY A 741 -26.07 8.54 6.74
CA GLY A 741 -26.61 8.38 8.10
C GLY A 741 -28.04 8.90 8.25
N ASP A 742 -28.60 8.74 9.46
CA ASP A 742 -29.99 9.12 9.77
C ASP A 742 -30.26 10.63 9.59
N ASP A 743 -29.22 11.47 9.65
CA ASP A 743 -29.25 12.92 9.42
C ASP A 743 -29.15 13.31 7.92
N GLY A 744 -29.07 12.33 7.03
CA GLY A 744 -28.95 12.55 5.58
C GLY A 744 -27.56 12.97 5.11
N SER A 745 -26.58 13.08 6.01
CA SER A 745 -25.20 13.40 5.67
C SER A 745 -24.39 12.14 5.36
N ALA A 746 -23.40 12.28 4.47
CA ALA A 746 -22.47 11.20 4.17
C ALA A 746 -21.44 11.04 5.30
N ARG A 747 -21.16 9.80 5.71
CA ARG A 747 -20.08 9.48 6.65
C ARG A 747 -18.74 9.49 5.91
N GLU A 748 -18.09 10.65 5.91
CA GLU A 748 -16.83 10.88 5.18
C GLU A 748 -15.67 9.97 5.60
N ASN A 749 -15.71 9.42 6.82
CA ASN A 749 -14.77 8.43 7.33
C ASN A 749 -15.01 7.00 6.84
N VAL A 750 -16.14 6.72 6.17
CA VAL A 750 -16.47 5.38 5.67
C VAL A 750 -16.36 5.32 4.16
N PHE A 751 -15.56 4.38 3.68
CA PHE A 751 -15.39 4.06 2.27
C PHE A 751 -16.20 2.82 1.94
N VAL A 752 -17.19 2.95 1.05
CA VAL A 752 -17.98 1.82 0.55
C VAL A 752 -17.89 1.76 -0.96
N TYR A 753 -17.52 0.62 -1.51
CA TYR A 753 -17.44 0.43 -2.96
C TYR A 753 -17.71 -1.03 -3.35
N SER A 754 -18.18 -1.21 -4.58
CA SER A 754 -18.37 -2.52 -5.19
C SER A 754 -17.49 -2.66 -6.42
N ASN A 755 -17.12 -3.89 -6.72
CA ASN A 755 -16.49 -4.25 -7.98
C ASN A 755 -16.96 -5.63 -8.43
N SER A 756 -16.85 -5.92 -9.72
CA SER A 756 -17.21 -7.24 -10.25
C SER A 756 -16.40 -7.60 -11.48
N THR A 757 -16.28 -8.89 -11.72
CA THR A 757 -15.68 -9.44 -12.94
C THR A 757 -16.42 -10.71 -13.32
N GLY A 758 -17.03 -10.73 -14.50
CA GLY A 758 -17.91 -11.83 -14.91
C GLY A 758 -19.12 -11.93 -13.98
N THR A 759 -19.25 -13.06 -13.28
CA THR A 759 -20.33 -13.33 -12.32
C THR A 759 -19.89 -13.17 -10.86
N GLU A 760 -18.63 -12.83 -10.61
CA GLU A 760 -18.13 -12.59 -9.25
C GLU A 760 -18.33 -11.12 -8.89
N HIS A 761 -19.06 -10.88 -7.81
CA HIS A 761 -19.32 -9.55 -7.26
C HIS A 761 -18.71 -9.42 -5.86
N ALA A 762 -18.25 -8.22 -5.52
CA ALA A 762 -17.75 -7.89 -4.19
C ALA A 762 -18.31 -6.55 -3.72
N LEU A 763 -18.56 -6.44 -2.41
CA LEU A 763 -18.91 -5.21 -1.73
C LEU A 763 -17.98 -5.01 -0.53
N ILE A 764 -17.27 -3.89 -0.50
CA ILE A 764 -16.25 -3.59 0.49
C ILE A 764 -16.70 -2.34 1.25
N ALA A 765 -16.62 -2.41 2.57
CA ALA A 765 -16.84 -1.27 3.43
C ALA A 765 -15.72 -1.17 4.48
N TYR A 766 -15.20 0.03 4.72
CA TYR A 766 -14.18 0.29 5.73
C TYR A 766 -14.38 1.65 6.39
N ASN A 767 -14.30 1.67 7.72
CA ASN A 767 -14.36 2.87 8.53
C ASN A 767 -12.95 3.30 8.97
N ASN A 768 -12.38 4.34 8.37
CA ASN A 768 -11.05 4.86 8.73
C ASN A 768 -11.10 5.92 9.86
N ALA A 769 -11.83 5.63 10.93
CA ALA A 769 -11.89 6.45 12.13
C ALA A 769 -12.15 5.55 13.36
N TYR A 770 -11.93 6.08 14.56
CA TYR A 770 -12.17 5.35 15.80
C TYR A 770 -13.67 5.26 16.14
N GLU A 771 -14.48 6.23 15.73
CA GLU A 771 -15.91 6.27 15.99
C GLU A 771 -16.66 5.23 15.16
N ARG A 772 -17.64 4.56 15.77
CA ARG A 772 -18.58 3.70 15.05
C ARG A 772 -19.40 4.52 14.05
N ALA A 773 -19.63 3.97 12.86
CA ALA A 773 -20.46 4.56 11.83
C ALA A 773 -21.51 3.57 11.31
N TRP A 774 -22.71 4.06 11.04
CA TRP A 774 -23.80 3.30 10.42
C TRP A 774 -24.58 4.15 9.44
N GLY A 775 -25.32 3.50 8.55
CA GLY A 775 -26.14 4.17 7.56
C GLY A 775 -26.55 3.25 6.42
N TRP A 776 -27.12 3.86 5.37
CA TRP A 776 -27.60 3.17 4.18
C TRP A 776 -26.75 3.50 2.97
N VAL A 777 -26.55 2.50 2.12
CA VAL A 777 -25.82 2.59 0.84
C VAL A 777 -26.78 2.24 -0.28
N HIS A 778 -27.06 3.17 -1.18
CA HIS A 778 -28.14 3.00 -2.16
C HIS A 778 -27.67 3.22 -3.60
N THR A 779 -27.24 4.44 -3.92
CA THR A 779 -26.84 4.85 -5.27
C THR A 779 -25.37 5.21 -5.28
N SER A 780 -24.65 4.87 -6.35
CA SER A 780 -23.25 5.23 -6.51
C SER A 780 -23.08 6.75 -6.54
N VAL A 781 -21.86 7.18 -6.23
CA VAL A 781 -21.37 8.51 -6.59
C VAL A 781 -21.38 8.66 -8.10
N GLU A 782 -21.23 9.90 -8.56
CA GLU A 782 -21.19 10.21 -9.98
C GLU A 782 -19.87 9.74 -10.62
N PHE A 783 -19.97 9.19 -11.82
CA PHE A 783 -18.83 8.79 -12.62
C PHE A 783 -19.08 9.06 -14.11
N VAL A 784 -18.01 9.15 -14.88
CA VAL A 784 -18.10 9.30 -16.34
C VAL A 784 -18.01 7.94 -17.02
N GLU A 785 -18.99 7.69 -17.90
CA GLU A 785 -18.96 6.59 -18.85
C GLU A 785 -18.67 7.12 -20.26
N LYS A 786 -17.77 6.44 -20.95
CA LYS A 786 -17.37 6.75 -22.33
C LYS A 786 -18.20 5.89 -23.28
N ASP A 787 -18.86 6.50 -24.25
CA ASP A 787 -19.47 5.75 -25.35
C ASP A 787 -18.44 5.38 -26.43
N SER A 788 -18.82 4.51 -27.35
CA SER A 788 -17.97 4.05 -28.46
C SER A 788 -17.58 5.15 -29.46
N ALA A 789 -18.23 6.32 -29.42
CA ALA A 789 -17.90 7.49 -30.22
C ALA A 789 -17.06 8.54 -29.46
N GLY A 790 -16.65 8.24 -28.22
CA GLY A 790 -15.86 9.12 -27.35
C GLY A 790 -16.69 10.17 -26.59
N GLY A 791 -18.02 10.12 -26.68
CA GLY A 791 -18.93 10.92 -25.87
C GLY A 791 -18.84 10.52 -24.40
N ARG A 792 -18.96 11.50 -23.51
CA ARG A 792 -18.87 11.30 -22.06
C ARG A 792 -20.19 11.67 -21.41
N ALA A 793 -20.81 10.72 -20.74
CA ALA A 793 -22.02 10.94 -19.98
C ALA A 793 -21.76 10.70 -18.49
N HIS A 794 -22.23 11.62 -17.66
CA HIS A 794 -22.25 11.44 -16.23
C HIS A 794 -23.36 10.47 -15.86
N ARG A 795 -23.04 9.47 -15.04
CA ARG A 795 -23.98 8.43 -14.61
C ARG A 795 -23.85 8.14 -13.12
N ARG A 796 -24.90 7.53 -12.60
CA ARG A 796 -24.97 6.90 -11.28
C ARG A 796 -25.69 5.58 -11.46
N ASP A 797 -25.26 4.57 -10.71
CA ASP A 797 -25.88 3.25 -10.75
C ASP A 797 -26.42 2.84 -9.38
N HIS A 798 -27.45 2.01 -9.43
CA HIS A 798 -28.07 1.45 -8.25
C HIS A 798 -27.19 0.32 -7.67
N LEU A 799 -27.05 0.23 -6.35
CA LEU A 799 -26.26 -0.83 -5.69
C LEU A 799 -26.72 -2.24 -6.14
N GLY A 800 -28.02 -2.48 -6.16
CA GLY A 800 -28.58 -3.74 -6.65
C GLY A 800 -28.13 -4.09 -8.07
N THR A 801 -28.12 -3.12 -8.99
CA THR A 801 -27.65 -3.35 -10.37
C THR A 801 -26.15 -3.63 -10.43
N ALA A 802 -25.35 -2.93 -9.63
CA ALA A 802 -23.91 -3.15 -9.54
C ALA A 802 -23.55 -4.55 -8.98
N LEU A 803 -24.40 -5.09 -8.10
CA LEU A 803 -24.29 -6.44 -7.55
C LEU A 803 -24.96 -7.52 -8.41
N GLY A 804 -25.47 -7.17 -9.59
CA GLY A 804 -26.10 -8.13 -10.51
C GLY A 804 -27.45 -8.67 -10.02
N LEU A 805 -28.15 -7.92 -9.17
CA LEU A 805 -29.42 -8.33 -8.57
C LEU A 805 -30.61 -8.03 -9.49
N THR A 806 -31.75 -8.62 -9.17
CA THR A 806 -33.02 -8.42 -9.84
C THR A 806 -34.01 -7.76 -8.88
N ASP A 807 -34.68 -6.71 -9.34
CA ASP A 807 -35.70 -6.00 -8.54
C ASP A 807 -37.01 -6.82 -8.44
N ASP A 808 -37.03 -7.79 -7.52
CA ASP A 808 -38.15 -8.72 -7.29
C ASP A 808 -38.26 -9.07 -5.80
N TYR A 809 -39.47 -8.94 -5.24
CA TYR A 809 -39.75 -9.24 -3.83
C TYR A 809 -39.58 -10.73 -3.50
N ARG A 810 -39.67 -11.62 -4.50
CA ARG A 810 -39.41 -13.06 -4.34
C ARG A 810 -37.93 -13.41 -4.39
N ARG A 811 -37.02 -12.45 -4.58
CA ARG A 811 -35.58 -12.73 -4.67
C ARG A 811 -34.83 -12.22 -3.46
N PHE A 812 -33.85 -13.02 -3.04
CA PHE A 812 -33.01 -12.74 -1.90
C PHE A 812 -31.53 -12.83 -2.30
N CYS A 813 -30.79 -11.79 -1.95
CA CYS A 813 -29.35 -11.71 -2.10
C CYS A 813 -28.68 -12.40 -0.91
N LEU A 814 -27.84 -13.39 -1.20
CA LEU A 814 -26.96 -14.05 -0.24
C LEU A 814 -25.55 -13.48 -0.40
N LEU A 815 -24.93 -13.11 0.72
CA LEU A 815 -23.59 -12.52 0.75
C LEU A 815 -22.76 -13.19 1.84
N ARG A 816 -21.51 -13.58 1.53
CA ARG A 816 -20.60 -14.14 2.54
C ARG A 816 -19.58 -13.12 2.97
N GLU A 817 -19.49 -12.86 4.27
CA GLU A 817 -18.48 -11.95 4.81
C GLU A 817 -17.14 -12.68 4.99
N GLN A 818 -16.07 -12.10 4.44
CA GLN A 818 -14.78 -12.76 4.27
C GLN A 818 -14.09 -13.09 5.60
N ARG A 819 -14.17 -12.20 6.61
CA ARG A 819 -13.44 -12.36 7.86
C ARG A 819 -14.10 -13.36 8.82
N THR A 820 -15.41 -13.26 8.99
CA THR A 820 -16.20 -14.09 9.91
C THR A 820 -16.67 -15.38 9.25
N GLY A 821 -16.68 -15.44 7.92
CA GLY A 821 -17.20 -16.56 7.14
C GLY A 821 -18.73 -16.68 7.17
N LEU A 822 -19.43 -15.77 7.85
CA LEU A 822 -20.88 -15.78 8.00
C LEU A 822 -21.58 -15.36 6.70
N TRP A 823 -22.71 -16.00 6.44
CA TRP A 823 -23.63 -15.65 5.38
C TRP A 823 -24.72 -14.70 5.86
N TYR A 824 -25.02 -13.72 5.04
CA TYR A 824 -26.06 -12.74 5.24
C TYR A 824 -27.10 -12.87 4.13
N ILE A 825 -28.37 -12.64 4.48
CA ILE A 825 -29.47 -12.65 3.53
C ILE A 825 -30.19 -11.29 3.56
N ARG A 826 -30.48 -10.74 2.38
CA ARG A 826 -31.24 -9.50 2.20
C ARG A 826 -32.24 -9.67 1.07
N ASN A 827 -33.40 -9.04 1.19
CA ASN A 827 -34.35 -9.03 0.09
C ASN A 827 -33.80 -8.15 -1.05
N SER A 828 -33.83 -8.65 -2.30
CA SER A 828 -33.27 -7.93 -3.44
C SER A 828 -34.06 -6.66 -3.76
N HIS A 829 -35.40 -6.71 -3.69
CA HIS A 829 -36.25 -5.52 -3.84
C HIS A 829 -35.98 -4.46 -2.76
N GLU A 830 -35.77 -4.86 -1.51
CA GLU A 830 -35.41 -3.91 -0.44
C GLU A 830 -34.07 -3.22 -0.71
N ILE A 831 -33.09 -3.92 -1.27
CA ILE A 831 -31.83 -3.29 -1.70
C ILE A 831 -32.13 -2.22 -2.74
N TYR A 832 -33.04 -2.44 -3.68
CA TYR A 832 -33.49 -1.46 -4.68
C TYR A 832 -34.28 -0.27 -4.14
N GLU A 833 -35.08 -0.49 -3.09
CA GLU A 833 -35.96 0.54 -2.52
C GLU A 833 -35.25 1.40 -1.46
N ARG A 834 -34.48 0.76 -0.57
CA ARG A 834 -33.89 1.39 0.63
C ARG A 834 -32.37 1.35 0.66
N GLY A 835 -31.76 0.50 -0.15
CA GLY A 835 -30.32 0.29 -0.16
C GLY A 835 -29.88 -0.81 0.81
N PHE A 836 -28.60 -0.86 1.10
CA PHE A 836 -27.97 -1.82 2.00
C PHE A 836 -27.52 -1.13 3.28
N PHE A 837 -28.01 -1.60 4.43
CA PHE A 837 -27.63 -1.07 5.74
C PHE A 837 -26.27 -1.62 6.19
N LEU A 838 -25.38 -0.73 6.62
CA LEU A 838 -24.08 -1.06 7.20
C LEU A 838 -23.97 -0.49 8.61
N ASN A 839 -23.27 -1.22 9.47
CA ASN A 839 -22.86 -0.79 10.81
C ASN A 839 -21.44 -1.28 11.07
N LEU A 840 -20.50 -0.35 11.16
CA LEU A 840 -19.07 -0.61 11.28
C LEU A 840 -18.51 0.04 12.53
N ASP A 841 -17.89 -0.76 13.39
CA ASP A 841 -17.05 -0.25 14.47
C ASP A 841 -15.82 0.52 13.92
N GLY A 842 -15.14 1.25 14.81
CA GLY A 842 -13.94 2.00 14.45
C GLY A 842 -12.85 1.12 13.84
N TYR A 843 -12.23 1.58 12.75
CA TYR A 843 -11.21 0.86 12.00
C TYR A 843 -11.61 -0.53 11.49
N ARG A 844 -12.89 -0.90 11.51
CA ARG A 844 -13.34 -2.20 11.00
C ARG A 844 -13.65 -2.12 9.52
N SER A 845 -13.13 -3.10 8.79
CA SER A 845 -13.59 -3.47 7.46
C SER A 845 -14.64 -4.58 7.53
N GLN A 846 -15.50 -4.61 6.52
CA GLN A 846 -16.42 -5.68 6.19
C GLN A 846 -16.36 -5.91 4.68
N VAL A 847 -16.01 -7.12 4.28
CA VAL A 847 -15.82 -7.48 2.87
C VAL A 847 -16.78 -8.62 2.55
N PHE A 848 -17.77 -8.34 1.70
CA PHE A 848 -18.68 -9.35 1.19
C PHE A 848 -18.16 -9.89 -0.14
N LEU A 849 -18.00 -11.20 -0.18
CA LEU A 849 -17.69 -12.00 -1.35
C LEU A 849 -18.83 -12.99 -1.60
N ASP A 850 -18.71 -13.77 -2.68
CA ASP A 850 -19.65 -14.84 -3.04
C ASP A 850 -21.12 -14.36 -3.02
N ILE A 851 -21.36 -13.22 -3.69
CA ILE A 851 -22.67 -12.57 -3.74
C ILE A 851 -23.49 -13.15 -4.89
N TYR A 852 -24.67 -13.71 -4.59
CA TYR A 852 -25.60 -14.22 -5.60
C TYR A 852 -27.05 -14.20 -5.11
N GLU A 853 -27.98 -14.31 -6.06
CA GLU A 853 -29.42 -14.34 -5.78
C GLU A 853 -29.99 -15.75 -5.71
N VAL A 854 -30.97 -15.91 -4.84
CA VAL A 854 -31.88 -17.07 -4.80
C VAL A 854 -33.33 -16.61 -4.96
N VAL A 855 -34.16 -17.45 -5.55
CA VAL A 855 -35.62 -17.24 -5.63
C VAL A 855 -36.25 -17.95 -4.44
N ASP A 856 -37.17 -17.26 -3.77
CA ASP A 856 -37.87 -17.79 -2.60
C ASP A 856 -38.84 -18.91 -2.99
N THR A 857 -39.03 -19.83 -2.04
CA THR A 857 -39.97 -20.94 -2.19
C THR A 857 -41.41 -20.45 -2.11
N ASP A 858 -42.37 -21.29 -2.49
CA ASP A 858 -43.79 -20.95 -2.37
C ASP A 858 -44.23 -20.81 -0.91
N GLU A 859 -43.50 -21.45 0.01
CA GLU A 859 -43.66 -21.34 1.47
C GLU A 859 -42.85 -20.19 2.10
N ALA A 860 -42.21 -19.35 1.29
CA ALA A 860 -41.44 -18.18 1.71
C ALA A 860 -40.36 -18.48 2.78
N TYR A 861 -39.58 -19.54 2.59
CA TYR A 861 -38.55 -19.94 3.55
C TYR A 861 -37.44 -18.89 3.68
N TYR A 862 -37.01 -18.28 2.57
CA TYR A 862 -35.95 -17.28 2.58
C TYR A 862 -36.43 -15.95 3.17
N ALA A 863 -37.67 -15.52 2.88
CA ALA A 863 -38.26 -14.36 3.54
C ALA A 863 -38.33 -14.52 5.06
N ARG A 864 -38.86 -15.66 5.53
CA ARG A 864 -38.94 -15.95 6.98
C ARG A 864 -37.56 -16.05 7.61
N LEU A 865 -36.57 -16.59 6.91
CA LEU A 865 -35.20 -16.62 7.38
C LEU A 865 -34.64 -15.19 7.52
N ALA A 866 -34.78 -14.35 6.51
CA ALA A 866 -34.33 -12.96 6.55
C ALA A 866 -34.95 -12.20 7.73
N ASP A 867 -36.26 -12.35 7.95
CA ASP A 867 -36.96 -11.76 9.09
C ASP A 867 -36.43 -12.29 10.43
N SER A 868 -36.20 -13.60 10.54
CA SER A 868 -35.72 -14.23 11.78
C SER A 868 -34.30 -13.81 12.15
N LEU A 869 -33.43 -13.61 11.16
CA LEU A 869 -32.06 -13.16 11.36
C LEU A 869 -32.00 -11.65 11.64
N ALA A 870 -33.00 -10.87 11.20
CA ALA A 870 -33.10 -9.43 11.40
C ALA A 870 -31.78 -8.68 11.08
N GLY A 871 -31.11 -9.10 10.00
CA GLY A 871 -29.85 -8.52 9.57
C GLY A 871 -28.58 -9.26 10.04
N ALA A 872 -28.68 -10.15 11.02
CA ALA A 872 -27.56 -10.96 11.50
C ALA A 872 -27.09 -12.01 10.48
N GLY A 873 -25.84 -12.47 10.63
CA GLY A 873 -25.27 -13.52 9.79
C GLY A 873 -25.46 -14.91 10.38
N THR A 874 -25.43 -15.94 9.53
CA THR A 874 -25.45 -17.37 9.90
C THR A 874 -24.25 -18.11 9.32
N PRO A 875 -23.64 -19.08 10.02
CA PRO A 875 -22.53 -19.87 9.47
C PRO A 875 -22.89 -20.66 8.21
N ASN A 876 -24.15 -21.10 8.09
CA ASN A 876 -24.63 -21.90 6.98
C ASN A 876 -26.08 -21.53 6.63
N ILE A 877 -26.31 -21.04 5.40
CA ILE A 877 -27.64 -20.69 4.91
C ILE A 877 -28.52 -21.92 4.75
N ALA A 878 -27.99 -23.03 4.24
CA ALA A 878 -28.80 -24.23 4.01
C ALA A 878 -29.35 -24.79 5.33
N ASP A 879 -28.54 -24.78 6.40
CA ASP A 879 -28.98 -25.23 7.73
C ASP A 879 -30.01 -24.26 8.32
N ALA A 880 -29.79 -22.94 8.18
CA ALA A 880 -30.71 -21.94 8.69
C ALA A 880 -32.05 -21.93 7.94
N VAL A 881 -32.06 -22.16 6.62
CA VAL A 881 -33.29 -22.33 5.83
C VAL A 881 -34.03 -23.59 6.28
N ARG A 882 -33.33 -24.72 6.49
CA ARG A 882 -33.93 -25.95 7.02
C ARG A 882 -34.54 -25.73 8.39
N GLU A 883 -33.88 -24.96 9.26
CA GLU A 883 -34.40 -24.61 10.58
C GLU A 883 -35.75 -23.88 10.50
N VAL A 884 -35.87 -22.94 9.56
CA VAL A 884 -37.12 -22.22 9.29
C VAL A 884 -38.18 -23.11 8.66
N ALA A 885 -37.78 -23.98 7.72
CA ALA A 885 -38.69 -24.86 7.00
C ALA A 885 -39.36 -25.90 7.91
N TYR A 886 -38.56 -26.54 8.78
CA TYR A 886 -39.02 -27.59 9.69
C TYR A 886 -39.36 -27.07 11.09
N LYS A 887 -39.43 -25.74 11.30
CA LYS A 887 -39.84 -25.18 12.59
C LYS A 887 -41.15 -25.76 13.15
N PRO A 888 -42.23 -25.95 12.36
CA PRO A 888 -43.46 -26.56 12.87
C PRO A 888 -43.27 -28.01 13.33
N LEU A 889 -42.46 -28.79 12.61
CA LEU A 889 -42.06 -30.14 12.98
C LEU A 889 -41.33 -30.14 14.33
N TYR A 890 -40.33 -29.28 14.48
CA TYR A 890 -39.53 -29.17 15.71
C TYR A 890 -40.36 -28.70 16.89
N ASP A 891 -41.18 -27.65 16.73
CA ASP A 891 -42.03 -27.13 17.80
C ASP A 891 -43.05 -28.20 18.24
N SER A 892 -43.60 -28.96 17.29
CA SER A 892 -44.50 -30.09 17.56
C SER A 892 -43.79 -31.20 18.35
N LEU A 893 -42.59 -31.62 17.91
CA LEU A 893 -41.79 -32.64 18.59
C LEU A 893 -41.42 -32.21 20.01
N PHE A 894 -40.79 -31.04 20.15
CA PHE A 894 -40.27 -30.55 21.44
C PHE A 894 -41.36 -30.13 22.43
N SER A 895 -42.62 -30.00 21.97
CA SER A 895 -43.77 -29.81 22.87
C SER A 895 -43.94 -30.94 23.90
N PHE A 896 -43.48 -32.16 23.56
CA PHE A 896 -43.53 -33.31 24.46
C PHE A 896 -42.19 -34.04 24.59
N ALA A 897 -41.37 -34.08 23.53
CA ALA A 897 -40.03 -34.67 23.51
C ALA A 897 -38.98 -33.72 24.10
N ASN A 898 -39.00 -33.55 25.42
CA ASN A 898 -38.05 -32.70 26.14
C ASN A 898 -37.31 -33.48 27.23
N SER A 899 -36.29 -32.85 27.83
CA SER A 899 -35.47 -33.49 28.85
C SER A 899 -36.25 -34.01 30.06
N ALA A 900 -37.41 -33.42 30.39
CA ALA A 900 -38.24 -33.92 31.49
C ALA A 900 -38.89 -35.26 31.14
N LEU A 901 -39.41 -35.40 29.92
CA LEU A 901 -39.92 -36.69 29.43
C LEU A 901 -38.80 -37.73 29.36
N ILE A 902 -37.62 -37.38 28.84
CA ILE A 902 -36.50 -38.32 28.75
C ILE A 902 -36.03 -38.78 30.14
N ARG A 903 -35.97 -37.88 31.14
CA ARG A 903 -35.67 -38.26 32.53
C ARG A 903 -36.72 -39.22 33.09
N ARG A 904 -38.00 -38.94 32.87
CA ARG A 904 -39.12 -39.80 33.28
C ARG A 904 -39.05 -41.19 32.63
N LEU A 905 -38.79 -41.25 31.33
CA LEU A 905 -38.65 -42.52 30.61
C LEU A 905 -37.41 -43.31 31.05
N ALA A 906 -36.29 -42.65 31.31
CA ALA A 906 -35.09 -43.30 31.85
C ALA A 906 -35.31 -43.83 33.28
N GLY A 907 -36.05 -43.08 34.11
CA GLY A 907 -36.44 -43.43 35.47
C GLY A 907 -37.17 -44.77 35.57
N ILE A 908 -37.88 -45.19 34.51
CA ILE A 908 -38.52 -46.51 34.43
C ILE A 908 -37.51 -47.63 34.68
N VAL A 909 -36.30 -47.51 34.14
CA VAL A 909 -35.31 -48.59 34.19
C VAL A 909 -34.29 -48.44 35.32
N THR A 910 -34.01 -47.21 35.74
CA THR A 910 -33.03 -46.90 36.80
C THR A 910 -33.64 -46.72 38.18
N GLU A 911 -34.83 -46.14 38.26
CA GLU A 911 -35.50 -45.71 39.50
C GLU A 911 -36.83 -46.46 39.74
N ASP A 912 -37.13 -47.48 38.94
CA ASP A 912 -38.38 -48.27 38.94
C ASP A 912 -39.64 -47.37 38.84
N GLU A 913 -39.56 -46.26 38.10
CA GLU A 913 -40.69 -45.36 37.83
C GLU A 913 -41.81 -46.10 37.07
N GLN A 914 -43.07 -45.87 37.45
CA GLN A 914 -44.23 -46.50 36.82
C GLN A 914 -44.97 -45.53 35.92
N LEU A 915 -45.23 -45.97 34.68
CA LEU A 915 -46.09 -45.27 33.75
C LEU A 915 -47.50 -45.89 33.81
N THR A 916 -48.53 -45.09 34.07
CA THR A 916 -49.91 -45.60 34.05
C THR A 916 -50.37 -45.86 32.62
N ARG A 917 -51.45 -46.63 32.44
CA ARG A 917 -52.03 -46.84 31.11
C ARG A 917 -52.50 -45.52 30.48
N ASP A 918 -53.03 -44.61 31.28
CA ASP A 918 -53.46 -43.29 30.83
C ASP A 918 -52.26 -42.41 30.40
N ASP A 919 -51.12 -42.53 31.09
CA ASP A 919 -49.86 -41.88 30.67
C ASP A 919 -49.34 -42.43 29.33
N GLU A 920 -49.38 -43.75 29.13
CA GLU A 920 -48.97 -44.40 27.88
C GLU A 920 -49.83 -43.90 26.71
N ASP A 921 -51.16 -43.94 26.86
CA ASP A 921 -52.08 -43.52 25.81
C ASP A 921 -51.97 -42.02 25.52
N ALA A 922 -51.73 -41.18 26.53
CA ALA A 922 -51.47 -39.75 26.34
C ALA A 922 -50.15 -39.46 25.60
N LEU A 923 -49.08 -40.21 25.88
CA LEU A 923 -47.80 -40.06 25.16
C LEU A 923 -47.92 -40.51 23.70
N VAL A 924 -48.59 -41.64 23.44
CA VAL A 924 -48.82 -42.14 22.08
C VAL A 924 -49.70 -41.17 21.29
N ALA A 925 -50.72 -40.56 21.91
CA ALA A 925 -51.54 -39.54 21.27
C ALA A 925 -50.71 -38.31 20.85
N LYS A 926 -49.86 -37.78 21.75
CA LYS A 926 -48.96 -36.66 21.42
C LYS A 926 -47.96 -37.02 20.32
N TYR A 927 -47.44 -38.25 20.32
CA TYR A 927 -46.54 -38.74 19.29
C TYR A 927 -47.23 -38.82 17.92
N ARG A 928 -48.49 -39.28 17.90
CA ARG A 928 -49.34 -39.31 16.71
C ARG A 928 -49.62 -37.90 16.18
N ASP A 929 -49.96 -36.95 17.05
CA ASP A 929 -50.18 -35.55 16.66
C ASP A 929 -48.92 -34.96 16.02
N PHE A 930 -47.75 -35.28 16.58
CA PHE A 930 -46.47 -34.93 15.96
C PHE A 930 -46.30 -35.55 14.57
N LEU A 931 -46.59 -36.84 14.40
CA LEU A 931 -46.48 -37.53 13.10
C LEU A 931 -47.39 -36.92 12.03
N VAL A 932 -48.57 -36.45 12.40
CA VAL A 932 -49.48 -35.75 11.48
C VAL A 932 -48.83 -34.46 10.95
N VAL A 933 -48.13 -33.72 11.81
CA VAL A 933 -47.36 -32.54 11.38
C VAL A 933 -46.15 -32.98 10.54
N ALA A 934 -45.45 -34.03 10.97
CA ALA A 934 -44.23 -34.49 10.31
C ALA A 934 -44.46 -34.94 8.86
N LEU A 935 -45.55 -35.67 8.61
CA LEU A 935 -45.92 -36.18 7.28
C LEU A 935 -46.42 -35.08 6.33
N GLN A 936 -46.68 -33.86 6.81
CA GLN A 936 -46.93 -32.71 5.93
C GLN A 936 -45.64 -32.17 5.30
N HIS A 937 -44.49 -32.49 5.90
CA HIS A 937 -43.18 -31.95 5.53
C HIS A 937 -42.25 -32.98 4.88
N THR A 938 -42.71 -34.21 4.68
CA THR A 938 -41.94 -35.31 4.09
C THR A 938 -42.84 -36.17 3.20
N ILE A 939 -42.31 -36.56 2.04
CA ILE A 939 -43.00 -37.49 1.14
C ILE A 939 -42.83 -38.91 1.70
N SER A 940 -43.92 -39.49 2.21
CA SER A 940 -43.94 -40.81 2.81
C SER A 940 -45.30 -41.48 2.62
N ASP A 941 -45.30 -42.80 2.42
CA ASP A 941 -46.51 -43.62 2.43
C ASP A 941 -46.87 -44.14 3.83
N ALA A 942 -46.08 -43.79 4.86
CA ALA A 942 -46.27 -44.27 6.22
C ALA A 942 -47.55 -43.71 6.84
N LEU A 943 -48.33 -44.59 7.49
CA LEU A 943 -49.53 -44.19 8.21
C LEU A 943 -49.17 -43.74 9.63
N PRO A 944 -49.61 -42.55 10.11
CA PRO A 944 -49.29 -42.07 11.46
C PRO A 944 -49.64 -43.07 12.56
N ASP A 945 -50.73 -43.82 12.38
CA ASP A 945 -51.18 -44.82 13.34
C ASP A 945 -50.24 -46.04 13.43
N GLU A 946 -49.62 -46.45 12.32
CA GLU A 946 -48.66 -47.56 12.29
C GLU A 946 -47.35 -47.17 12.99
N VAL A 947 -46.87 -45.95 12.72
CA VAL A 947 -45.65 -45.43 13.35
C VAL A 947 -45.86 -45.17 14.85
N ALA A 948 -47.03 -44.64 15.24
CA ALA A 948 -47.40 -44.45 16.64
C ALA A 948 -47.54 -45.80 17.39
N GLU A 949 -48.03 -46.85 16.72
CA GLU A 949 -48.07 -48.20 17.31
C GLU A 949 -46.67 -48.78 17.46
N HIS A 950 -45.75 -48.53 16.53
CA HIS A 950 -44.35 -48.91 16.69
C HIS A 950 -43.69 -48.19 17.89
N PHE A 951 -43.97 -46.89 18.07
CA PHE A 951 -43.57 -46.16 19.28
C PHE A 951 -44.14 -46.80 20.55
N ARG A 952 -45.45 -47.13 20.55
CA ARG A 952 -46.09 -47.82 21.67
C ARG A 952 -45.42 -49.17 21.98
N GLN A 953 -45.02 -49.94 20.97
CA GLN A 953 -44.32 -51.21 21.16
C GLN A 953 -42.95 -51.02 21.83
N LEU A 954 -42.13 -50.07 21.36
CA LEU A 954 -40.83 -49.79 21.98
C LEU A 954 -40.99 -49.22 23.41
N LEU A 955 -41.99 -48.36 23.63
CA LEU A 955 -42.32 -47.83 24.96
C LEU A 955 -42.72 -48.95 25.92
N ARG A 956 -43.55 -49.91 25.49
CA ARG A 956 -43.87 -51.11 26.28
C ARG A 956 -42.65 -51.99 26.50
N GLY A 957 -41.75 -52.08 25.53
CA GLY A 957 -40.46 -52.74 25.66
C GLY A 957 -39.66 -52.14 26.82
N LEU A 958 -39.55 -50.81 26.87
CA LEU A 958 -38.90 -50.06 27.95
C LEU A 958 -39.56 -50.31 29.31
N ILE A 959 -40.89 -50.25 29.39
CA ILE A 959 -41.69 -50.54 30.59
C ILE A 959 -41.50 -51.99 31.07
N ALA A 960 -41.28 -52.93 30.15
CA ALA A 960 -41.05 -54.33 30.48
C ALA A 960 -39.61 -54.63 30.95
N VAL A 961 -38.65 -53.72 30.74
CA VAL A 961 -37.25 -53.96 31.12
C VAL A 961 -37.09 -54.28 32.61
N PRO A 962 -37.61 -53.50 33.58
CA PRO A 962 -37.49 -53.83 35.01
C PRO A 962 -38.10 -55.20 35.37
N LEU A 963 -39.17 -55.59 34.67
CA LEU A 963 -39.89 -56.85 34.89
C LEU A 963 -39.04 -58.08 34.50
N LEU A 964 -38.01 -57.92 33.67
CA LEU A 964 -37.06 -58.98 33.35
C LEU A 964 -36.35 -59.54 34.58
N LYS A 965 -36.13 -58.72 35.62
CA LYS A 965 -35.55 -59.16 36.89
C LYS A 965 -36.42 -60.23 37.57
N LEU A 966 -37.71 -60.27 37.25
CA LEU A 966 -38.73 -61.14 37.82
C LEU A 966 -39.17 -62.26 36.85
N ALA A 967 -38.74 -62.22 35.59
CA ALA A 967 -39.13 -63.18 34.56
C ALA A 967 -38.57 -64.59 34.83
N LYS A 968 -39.41 -65.62 34.63
CA LYS A 968 -39.03 -67.04 34.76
C LYS A 968 -38.95 -67.68 33.37
N PRO A 969 -37.75 -67.78 32.75
CA PRO A 969 -37.59 -68.44 31.46
C PRO A 969 -37.80 -69.97 31.57
N PRO A 970 -38.02 -70.68 30.46
CA PRO A 970 -37.97 -72.15 30.42
C PRO A 970 -36.68 -72.67 31.07
N LYS A 971 -36.76 -73.81 31.80
CA LYS A 971 -35.62 -74.36 32.57
C LYS A 971 -34.34 -74.51 31.74
N GLU A 972 -34.49 -74.87 30.47
CA GLU A 972 -33.39 -75.09 29.52
C GLU A 972 -32.62 -73.79 29.19
N LEU A 973 -33.28 -72.63 29.25
CA LEU A 973 -32.72 -71.33 28.90
C LEU A 973 -32.32 -70.49 30.14
N ALA A 974 -32.64 -70.94 31.35
CA ALA A 974 -32.53 -70.15 32.57
C ALA A 974 -31.13 -69.60 32.87
N THR A 975 -30.08 -70.41 32.64
CA THR A 975 -28.69 -69.99 32.89
C THR A 975 -28.23 -68.95 31.86
N ALA A 976 -28.51 -69.18 30.57
CA ALA A 976 -28.14 -68.26 29.50
C ALA A 976 -28.90 -66.93 29.60
N PHE A 977 -30.20 -66.99 29.91
CA PHE A 977 -31.04 -65.82 30.12
C PHE A 977 -30.57 -64.97 31.31
N LYS A 978 -30.19 -65.60 32.44
CA LYS A 978 -29.65 -64.86 33.60
C LYS A 978 -28.32 -64.16 33.29
N ARG A 979 -27.45 -64.79 32.48
CA ARG A 979 -26.19 -64.17 32.02
C ARG A 979 -26.44 -62.97 31.09
N ALA A 980 -27.38 -63.12 30.16
CA ALA A 980 -27.83 -62.05 29.28
C ALA A 980 -28.29 -60.81 30.08
N LEU A 981 -29.21 -61.01 31.03
CA LEU A 981 -29.71 -59.93 31.88
C LEU A 981 -28.62 -59.27 32.72
N SER A 982 -27.69 -60.06 33.29
CA SER A 982 -26.60 -59.50 34.08
C SER A 982 -25.71 -58.56 33.26
N LYS A 983 -25.40 -58.89 32.00
CA LYS A 983 -24.59 -58.04 31.12
C LYS A 983 -25.30 -56.77 30.69
N PHE A 984 -26.61 -56.85 30.46
CA PHE A 984 -27.44 -55.70 30.11
C PHE A 984 -27.58 -54.71 31.29
N PHE A 985 -27.97 -55.20 32.48
CA PHE A 985 -28.25 -54.32 33.63
C PHE A 985 -27.02 -53.72 34.31
N VAL A 986 -25.84 -54.35 34.23
CA VAL A 986 -24.61 -53.78 34.82
C VAL A 986 -24.29 -52.44 34.17
N LYS A 987 -24.21 -52.39 32.84
CA LYS A 987 -23.87 -51.18 32.11
C LYS A 987 -24.98 -50.11 32.13
N LEU A 988 -26.24 -50.54 32.21
CA LEU A 988 -27.37 -49.62 32.36
C LEU A 988 -27.38 -48.85 33.71
N LYS A 989 -26.78 -49.44 34.76
CA LYS A 989 -26.70 -48.83 36.11
C LYS A 989 -25.42 -48.04 36.35
N GLU A 990 -24.37 -48.30 35.58
CA GLU A 990 -23.07 -47.63 35.74
C GLU A 990 -23.10 -46.17 35.25
N GLU A 991 -23.92 -45.86 34.24
CA GLU A 991 -23.94 -44.54 33.58
C GLU A 991 -25.37 -44.04 33.34
N SER A 992 -25.73 -42.89 33.92
CA SER A 992 -27.05 -42.26 33.72
C SER A 992 -27.30 -41.85 32.26
N ALA A 993 -26.24 -41.48 31.53
CA ALA A 993 -26.27 -41.15 30.11
C ALA A 993 -26.81 -42.30 29.24
N VAL A 994 -26.51 -43.54 29.62
CA VAL A 994 -26.96 -44.73 28.90
C VAL A 994 -28.49 -44.86 28.97
N SER A 995 -29.08 -44.63 30.15
CA SER A 995 -30.54 -44.70 30.30
C SER A 995 -31.26 -43.55 29.60
N TYR A 996 -30.66 -42.35 29.59
CA TYR A 996 -31.18 -41.22 28.80
C TYR A 996 -31.11 -41.50 27.29
N MET A 997 -30.00 -42.02 26.79
CA MET A 997 -29.86 -42.37 25.38
C MET A 997 -30.84 -43.48 24.96
N LEU A 998 -31.06 -44.48 25.82
CA LEU A 998 -32.03 -45.55 25.56
C LEU A 998 -33.47 -45.00 25.49
N ALA A 999 -33.84 -44.07 26.38
CA ALA A 999 -35.12 -43.37 26.34
C ALA A 999 -35.27 -42.47 25.10
N THR A 1000 -34.21 -41.77 24.71
CA THR A 1000 -34.17 -40.98 23.47
C THR A 1000 -34.31 -41.87 22.23
N TYR A 1001 -33.69 -43.05 22.22
CA TYR A 1001 -33.85 -44.04 21.14
C TYR A 1001 -35.29 -44.52 21.02
N VAL A 1002 -35.99 -44.83 22.13
CA VAL A 1002 -37.42 -45.24 22.10
C VAL A 1002 -38.29 -44.19 21.42
N LEU A 1003 -37.99 -42.90 21.62
CA LEU A 1003 -38.72 -41.80 21.01
C LEU A 1003 -38.42 -41.67 19.50
N VAL A 1004 -37.16 -41.77 19.08
CA VAL A 1004 -36.77 -41.41 17.70
C VAL A 1004 -36.74 -42.61 16.75
N ALA A 1005 -36.45 -43.82 17.25
CA ALA A 1005 -36.36 -45.03 16.43
C ALA A 1005 -37.61 -45.34 15.60
N PRO A 1006 -38.85 -45.16 16.09
CA PRO A 1006 -40.04 -45.38 15.28
C PRO A 1006 -40.11 -44.46 14.07
N LEU A 1007 -39.54 -43.24 14.13
CA LEU A 1007 -39.56 -42.29 13.01
C LEU A 1007 -38.84 -42.83 11.78
N HIS A 1008 -37.97 -43.83 11.94
CA HIS A 1008 -37.26 -44.44 10.82
C HIS A 1008 -38.23 -45.03 9.79
N THR A 1009 -39.38 -45.53 10.25
CA THR A 1009 -40.42 -46.08 9.37
C THR A 1009 -41.07 -45.03 8.48
N VAL A 1010 -40.97 -43.74 8.82
CA VAL A 1010 -41.46 -42.65 7.96
C VAL A 1010 -40.67 -42.58 6.65
N PHE A 1011 -39.39 -42.93 6.66
CA PHE A 1011 -38.52 -42.82 5.48
C PHE A 1011 -38.31 -44.14 4.74
N CYS A 1012 -38.99 -45.21 5.17
CA CYS A 1012 -38.79 -46.57 4.70
C CYS A 1012 -40.07 -47.08 4.00
N SER A 1013 -40.30 -46.70 2.74
CA SER A 1013 -41.37 -47.28 1.91
C SER A 1013 -40.80 -47.95 0.64
N GLY A 1014 -41.16 -49.23 0.44
CA GLY A 1014 -41.04 -49.92 -0.85
C GLY A 1014 -39.86 -50.87 -1.09
N ASP A 1015 -38.81 -50.86 -0.26
CA ASP A 1015 -37.67 -51.78 -0.39
C ASP A 1015 -37.08 -52.19 0.98
N PRO A 1016 -37.18 -53.46 1.40
CA PRO A 1016 -36.58 -53.96 2.65
C PRO A 1016 -35.05 -53.85 2.68
N GLU A 1017 -34.38 -53.88 1.51
CA GLU A 1017 -32.92 -53.67 1.43
C GLU A 1017 -32.56 -52.16 1.43
N GLY A 1018 -33.46 -51.31 0.90
CA GLY A 1018 -33.37 -49.85 0.92
C GLY A 1018 -33.73 -49.18 2.26
N CYS A 1019 -34.41 -49.90 3.16
CA CYS A 1019 -34.75 -49.46 4.53
C CYS A 1019 -33.56 -49.00 5.38
N PHE A 1020 -32.33 -49.29 4.99
CA PHE A 1020 -31.13 -48.93 5.75
C PHE A 1020 -30.26 -47.87 5.06
N ALA A 1021 -30.74 -47.34 3.94
CA ALA A 1021 -30.06 -46.32 3.14
C ALA A 1021 -30.75 -44.95 3.16
N SER A 1022 -32.01 -44.83 3.63
CA SER A 1022 -32.67 -43.51 3.72
C SER A 1022 -32.37 -42.83 5.05
N ASP A 1023 -31.61 -41.74 4.98
CA ASP A 1023 -31.14 -40.96 6.11
C ASP A 1023 -32.05 -39.78 6.46
N GLY A 1024 -33.34 -39.84 6.11
CA GLY A 1024 -34.24 -38.68 6.16
C GLY A 1024 -34.36 -38.01 7.54
N ILE A 1025 -34.30 -38.73 8.65
CA ILE A 1025 -34.31 -38.11 9.99
C ILE A 1025 -33.09 -37.21 10.22
N THR A 1026 -31.94 -37.65 9.73
CA THR A 1026 -30.65 -36.97 9.93
C THR A 1026 -30.32 -36.00 8.82
N GLU A 1027 -30.71 -36.28 7.58
CA GLU A 1027 -30.41 -35.49 6.39
C GLU A 1027 -31.53 -34.52 6.02
N GLU A 1028 -32.79 -34.98 6.00
CA GLU A 1028 -33.96 -34.16 5.65
C GLU A 1028 -34.40 -33.31 6.84
N TRP A 1029 -34.69 -33.94 8.00
CA TRP A 1029 -35.13 -33.24 9.21
C TRP A 1029 -34.00 -32.73 10.09
N ALA A 1030 -32.73 -32.99 9.75
CA ALA A 1030 -31.56 -32.54 10.51
C ALA A 1030 -31.65 -32.77 12.03
N LEU A 1031 -32.40 -33.77 12.52
CA LEU A 1031 -32.80 -33.85 13.93
C LEU A 1031 -31.59 -34.05 14.87
N HIS A 1032 -30.49 -34.59 14.35
CA HIS A 1032 -29.23 -34.74 15.05
C HIS A 1032 -28.62 -33.41 15.52
N THR A 1033 -28.90 -32.28 14.85
CA THR A 1033 -28.45 -30.94 15.29
C THR A 1033 -29.21 -30.45 16.52
N HIS A 1034 -30.40 -31.00 16.75
CA HIS A 1034 -31.26 -30.72 17.92
C HIS A 1034 -31.15 -31.75 19.04
N PHE A 1035 -30.22 -32.69 18.94
CA PHE A 1035 -30.04 -33.76 19.93
C PHE A 1035 -29.97 -33.24 21.38
N ALA A 1036 -29.28 -32.11 21.60
CA ALA A 1036 -29.14 -31.47 22.91
C ALA A 1036 -30.45 -30.89 23.49
N ARG A 1037 -31.48 -30.66 22.66
CA ARG A 1037 -32.82 -30.23 23.12
C ARG A 1037 -33.65 -31.40 23.63
N ILE A 1038 -33.39 -32.61 23.13
CA ILE A 1038 -34.07 -33.84 23.53
C ILE A 1038 -33.36 -34.48 24.72
N MET A 1039 -32.06 -34.75 24.58
CA MET A 1039 -31.28 -35.44 25.60
C MET A 1039 -30.93 -34.48 26.77
N PRO A 1040 -31.15 -34.87 28.03
CA PRO A 1040 -30.66 -34.12 29.18
C PRO A 1040 -29.12 -33.98 29.16
N ALA A 1041 -28.61 -32.81 29.55
CA ALA A 1041 -27.16 -32.60 29.70
C ALA A 1041 -26.56 -33.54 30.75
N VAL A 1042 -25.48 -34.22 30.39
CA VAL A 1042 -24.70 -35.09 31.28
C VAL A 1042 -23.30 -34.49 31.49
N PRO A 1043 -22.90 -34.10 32.72
CA PRO A 1043 -21.66 -33.36 32.97
C PRO A 1043 -20.36 -34.07 32.58
N GLU A 1044 -20.35 -35.41 32.55
CA GLU A 1044 -19.13 -36.22 32.45
C GLU A 1044 -18.92 -36.83 31.05
N SER A 1045 -19.64 -36.36 30.02
CA SER A 1045 -19.62 -37.00 28.71
C SER A 1045 -19.54 -36.05 27.52
N ASP A 1046 -18.79 -36.45 26.49
CA ASP A 1046 -18.63 -35.72 25.24
C ASP A 1046 -19.94 -35.73 24.41
N PRO A 1047 -20.59 -34.57 24.21
CA PRO A 1047 -21.85 -34.47 23.45
C PRO A 1047 -21.72 -34.94 21.99
N GLU A 1048 -20.54 -34.82 21.37
CA GLU A 1048 -20.36 -35.22 19.96
C GLU A 1048 -20.40 -36.73 19.80
N VAL A 1049 -19.76 -37.46 20.72
CA VAL A 1049 -19.77 -38.93 20.75
C VAL A 1049 -21.19 -39.47 20.90
N TRP A 1050 -22.02 -38.83 21.75
CA TRP A 1050 -23.42 -39.20 21.90
C TRP A 1050 -24.26 -38.86 20.68
N ARG A 1051 -24.01 -37.73 20.01
CA ARG A 1051 -24.68 -37.36 18.76
C ARG A 1051 -24.36 -38.36 17.65
N GLU A 1052 -23.10 -38.76 17.48
CA GLU A 1052 -22.70 -39.80 16.52
C GLU A 1052 -23.35 -41.14 16.83
N LEU A 1053 -23.31 -41.55 18.10
CA LEU A 1053 -23.96 -42.79 18.53
C LEU A 1053 -25.48 -42.76 18.32
N PHE A 1054 -26.12 -41.63 18.56
CA PHE A 1054 -27.56 -41.44 18.29
C PHE A 1054 -27.88 -41.69 16.82
N THR A 1055 -27.11 -41.11 15.90
CA THR A 1055 -27.24 -41.39 14.45
C THR A 1055 -27.07 -42.88 14.14
N ILE A 1056 -26.07 -43.53 14.72
CA ILE A 1056 -25.82 -44.97 14.53
C ILE A 1056 -26.98 -45.82 15.04
N LEU A 1057 -27.51 -45.49 16.22
CA LEU A 1057 -28.60 -46.24 16.85
C LEU A 1057 -29.87 -46.14 16.01
N ILE A 1058 -30.20 -44.97 15.46
CA ILE A 1058 -31.36 -44.81 14.57
C ILE A 1058 -31.25 -45.74 13.36
N ARG A 1059 -30.08 -45.80 12.72
CA ARG A 1059 -29.86 -46.61 11.51
C ARG A 1059 -29.84 -48.12 11.76
N HIS A 1060 -29.17 -48.54 12.84
CA HIS A 1060 -28.80 -49.95 13.05
C HIS A 1060 -29.44 -50.59 14.27
N GLY A 1061 -30.12 -49.82 15.13
CA GLY A 1061 -30.71 -50.33 16.37
C GLY A 1061 -31.77 -51.42 16.18
N GLY A 1062 -32.40 -51.47 15.01
CA GLY A 1062 -33.38 -52.48 14.58
C GLY A 1062 -32.81 -53.76 13.94
N TRP A 1063 -31.48 -53.97 13.96
CA TRP A 1063 -30.80 -55.08 13.26
C TRP A 1063 -31.35 -56.49 13.54
N PHE A 1064 -32.05 -56.69 14.66
CA PHE A 1064 -32.58 -57.99 15.07
C PHE A 1064 -34.00 -58.27 14.55
N ALA A 1065 -34.60 -57.37 13.76
CA ALA A 1065 -35.96 -57.53 13.24
C ALA A 1065 -36.13 -58.81 12.38
N ASP A 1066 -35.17 -59.11 11.50
CA ASP A 1066 -35.21 -60.21 10.52
C ASP A 1066 -34.67 -61.56 11.04
N ARG A 1067 -34.51 -61.71 12.36
CA ARG A 1067 -33.99 -62.92 13.02
C ARG A 1067 -34.67 -64.24 12.65
N ASP A 1068 -35.90 -64.16 12.12
CA ASP A 1068 -36.71 -65.32 11.74
C ASP A 1068 -36.39 -65.79 10.30
N ALA A 1069 -35.83 -64.91 9.46
CA ALA A 1069 -35.36 -65.24 8.11
C ALA A 1069 -34.05 -66.04 8.11
N LEU A 1070 -33.23 -65.88 9.17
CA LEU A 1070 -31.93 -66.54 9.32
C LEU A 1070 -31.98 -67.57 10.44
N LYS A 1071 -31.91 -68.86 10.08
CA LYS A 1071 -31.99 -69.99 11.03
C LYS A 1071 -30.74 -70.19 11.90
N SER A 1072 -29.64 -69.48 11.63
CA SER A 1072 -28.37 -69.59 12.36
C SER A 1072 -27.98 -68.26 13.00
N ASP A 1073 -27.81 -68.26 14.32
CA ASP A 1073 -27.38 -67.07 15.08
C ASP A 1073 -25.96 -66.62 14.66
N ARG A 1074 -25.10 -67.53 14.18
CA ARG A 1074 -23.77 -67.18 13.63
C ARG A 1074 -23.86 -66.41 12.32
N ILE A 1075 -24.75 -66.83 11.42
CA ILE A 1075 -24.98 -66.12 10.15
C ILE A 1075 -25.60 -64.74 10.45
N LEU A 1076 -26.55 -64.67 11.38
CA LEU A 1076 -27.14 -63.41 11.83
C LEU A 1076 -26.08 -62.46 12.42
N ALA A 1077 -25.22 -62.96 13.31
CA ALA A 1077 -24.14 -62.18 13.92
C ALA A 1077 -23.09 -61.69 12.91
N SER A 1078 -22.70 -62.56 11.95
CA SER A 1078 -21.72 -62.20 10.91
C SER A 1078 -22.30 -61.20 9.91
N SER A 1079 -23.54 -61.40 9.46
CA SER A 1079 -24.20 -60.52 8.50
C SER A 1079 -24.40 -59.11 9.07
N ALA A 1080 -24.86 -59.01 10.32
CA ALA A 1080 -25.03 -57.74 11.01
C ALA A 1080 -23.72 -56.95 11.12
N ILE A 1081 -22.62 -57.58 11.55
CA ILE A 1081 -21.30 -56.92 11.65
C ILE A 1081 -20.77 -56.46 10.30
N SER A 1082 -20.83 -57.32 9.26
CA SER A 1082 -20.37 -56.95 7.93
C SER A 1082 -21.12 -55.72 7.42
N ARG A 1083 -22.43 -55.66 7.68
CA ARG A 1083 -23.26 -54.52 7.33
C ARG A 1083 -22.91 -53.27 8.14
N PHE A 1084 -22.72 -53.39 9.45
CA PHE A 1084 -22.31 -52.26 10.28
C PHE A 1084 -20.97 -51.68 9.84
N PHE A 1085 -19.99 -52.54 9.53
CA PHE A 1085 -18.64 -52.10 9.16
C PHE A 1085 -18.57 -51.56 7.71
N SER A 1086 -19.61 -51.77 6.91
CA SER A 1086 -19.76 -51.12 5.61
C SER A 1086 -20.32 -49.69 5.69
N ASP A 1087 -20.86 -49.27 6.84
CA ASP A 1087 -21.40 -47.93 7.04
C ASP A 1087 -20.28 -46.94 7.44
N PRO A 1088 -20.03 -45.87 6.65
CA PRO A 1088 -19.01 -44.86 6.95
C PRO A 1088 -19.17 -44.17 8.32
N THR A 1089 -20.40 -43.98 8.80
CA THR A 1089 -20.67 -43.36 10.10
C THR A 1089 -20.26 -44.28 11.23
N VAL A 1090 -20.46 -45.60 11.07
CA VAL A 1090 -19.99 -46.60 12.04
C VAL A 1090 -18.47 -46.68 12.02
N THR A 1091 -17.82 -46.74 10.85
CA THR A 1091 -16.35 -46.83 10.77
C THR A 1091 -15.65 -45.59 11.32
N SER A 1092 -16.22 -44.40 11.09
CA SER A 1092 -15.76 -43.13 11.69
C SER A 1092 -15.89 -43.16 13.21
N PHE A 1093 -17.05 -43.54 13.75
CA PHE A 1093 -17.26 -43.66 15.19
C PHE A 1093 -16.28 -44.66 15.81
N LEU A 1094 -16.08 -45.82 15.16
CA LEU A 1094 -15.13 -46.83 15.61
C LEU A 1094 -13.66 -46.39 15.51
N GLY A 1095 -13.36 -45.26 14.85
CA GLY A 1095 -12.01 -44.70 14.75
C GLY A 1095 -11.07 -45.58 13.92
N PHE A 1096 -11.54 -46.03 12.76
CA PHE A 1096 -10.74 -46.86 11.85
C PHE A 1096 -9.49 -46.09 11.42
N ASN A 1097 -8.32 -46.71 11.59
CA ASN A 1097 -7.04 -46.14 11.20
C ASN A 1097 -6.17 -47.19 10.52
N ARG A 1098 -5.43 -46.78 9.50
CA ARG A 1098 -4.55 -47.66 8.73
C ARG A 1098 -3.09 -47.36 9.07
N TYR A 1099 -2.38 -48.38 9.53
CA TYR A 1099 -0.96 -48.31 9.84
C TYR A 1099 -0.27 -49.58 9.32
N ASP A 1100 0.81 -49.38 8.54
CA ASP A 1100 1.60 -50.46 7.93
C ASP A 1100 0.75 -51.47 7.13
N GLY A 1101 -0.19 -50.95 6.33
CA GLY A 1101 -1.09 -51.76 5.50
C GLY A 1101 -2.26 -52.43 6.23
N VAL A 1102 -2.24 -52.49 7.58
CA VAL A 1102 -3.27 -53.10 8.43
C VAL A 1102 -4.25 -52.05 8.94
N GLU A 1103 -5.54 -52.38 8.91
CA GLU A 1103 -6.61 -51.54 9.46
C GLU A 1103 -6.98 -51.97 10.89
N TRP A 1104 -7.04 -50.98 11.78
CA TRP A 1104 -7.33 -51.15 13.20
C TRP A 1104 -8.52 -50.28 13.59
N PHE A 1105 -9.25 -50.69 14.62
CA PHE A 1105 -10.34 -49.91 15.20
C PHE A 1105 -10.17 -49.71 16.71
N ASN A 1106 -10.81 -48.68 17.27
CA ASN A 1106 -10.74 -48.38 18.70
C ASN A 1106 -11.52 -49.42 19.52
N LYS A 1107 -10.83 -50.05 20.49
CA LYS A 1107 -11.39 -51.11 21.33
C LYS A 1107 -12.59 -50.63 22.15
N GLU A 1108 -12.44 -49.52 22.87
CA GLU A 1108 -13.43 -49.01 23.80
C GLU A 1108 -14.71 -48.62 23.06
N ARG A 1109 -14.56 -47.90 21.93
CA ARG A 1109 -15.68 -47.51 21.06
C ARG A 1109 -16.36 -48.71 20.41
N CYS A 1110 -15.61 -49.72 19.95
CA CYS A 1110 -16.19 -50.95 19.42
C CYS A 1110 -16.95 -51.74 20.50
N SER A 1111 -16.37 -51.89 21.69
CA SER A 1111 -17.07 -52.54 22.82
C SER A 1111 -18.36 -51.83 23.21
N ALA A 1112 -18.35 -50.49 23.20
CA ALA A 1112 -19.54 -49.68 23.43
C ALA A 1112 -20.59 -49.89 22.33
N PHE A 1113 -20.19 -49.80 21.05
CA PHE A 1113 -21.05 -50.02 19.89
C PHE A 1113 -21.76 -51.39 19.93
N LEU A 1114 -21.02 -52.47 20.17
CA LEU A 1114 -21.58 -53.83 20.24
C LEU A 1114 -22.59 -53.98 21.38
N TRP A 1115 -22.31 -53.34 22.53
CA TRP A 1115 -23.25 -53.34 23.65
C TRP A 1115 -24.52 -52.55 23.31
N TRP A 1116 -24.41 -51.46 22.56
CA TRP A 1116 -25.56 -50.68 22.12
C TRP A 1116 -26.47 -51.45 21.16
N MET A 1117 -25.91 -52.13 20.17
CA MET A 1117 -26.66 -53.04 19.30
C MET A 1117 -27.33 -54.16 20.10
N TYR A 1118 -26.62 -54.71 21.09
CA TYR A 1118 -27.19 -55.67 22.01
C TYR A 1118 -28.35 -55.07 22.81
N ALA A 1119 -28.22 -53.86 23.34
CA ALA A 1119 -29.22 -53.21 24.18
C ALA A 1119 -30.50 -52.82 23.43
N THR A 1120 -30.41 -52.26 22.22
CA THR A 1120 -31.58 -51.85 21.44
C THR A 1120 -32.47 -53.02 21.05
N SER A 1121 -31.89 -54.20 20.82
CA SER A 1121 -32.64 -55.41 20.49
C SER A 1121 -33.62 -55.83 21.61
N PHE A 1122 -33.31 -55.55 22.88
CA PHE A 1122 -34.18 -55.92 23.99
C PHE A 1122 -35.51 -55.20 23.90
N LEU A 1123 -35.49 -53.92 23.51
CA LEU A 1123 -36.69 -53.09 23.42
C LEU A 1123 -37.71 -53.63 22.40
N SER A 1124 -37.26 -54.22 21.30
CA SER A 1124 -38.14 -54.79 20.27
C SER A 1124 -38.61 -56.22 20.58
N ILE A 1125 -37.86 -56.96 21.41
CA ILE A 1125 -38.15 -58.36 21.79
C ILE A 1125 -39.16 -58.44 22.94
N LEU A 1126 -39.00 -57.61 23.97
CA LEU A 1126 -39.73 -57.73 25.24
C LEU A 1126 -41.26 -57.64 25.17
N PRO A 1127 -41.87 -56.90 24.22
CA PRO A 1127 -43.33 -56.90 24.08
C PRO A 1127 -43.93 -58.24 23.60
N ARG A 1128 -43.10 -59.23 23.22
CA ARG A 1128 -43.54 -60.47 22.53
C ARG A 1128 -43.62 -61.69 23.46
N PRO A 1129 -44.51 -62.68 23.16
CA PRO A 1129 -44.67 -63.89 23.98
C PRO A 1129 -43.40 -64.78 24.08
N GLU A 1130 -42.55 -64.76 23.06
CA GLU A 1130 -41.33 -65.59 22.97
C GLU A 1130 -40.05 -64.88 23.48
N ALA A 1131 -40.20 -63.76 24.20
CA ALA A 1131 -39.10 -62.86 24.57
C ALA A 1131 -37.92 -63.57 25.26
N ALA A 1132 -38.15 -64.64 26.02
CA ALA A 1132 -37.06 -65.36 26.70
C ALA A 1132 -36.10 -66.08 25.74
N SER A 1133 -36.60 -66.63 24.63
CA SER A 1133 -35.78 -67.31 23.61
C SER A 1133 -34.96 -66.30 22.81
N ASP A 1134 -35.62 -65.24 22.35
CA ASP A 1134 -35.01 -64.18 21.56
C ASP A 1134 -33.94 -63.39 22.34
N VAL A 1135 -34.16 -63.11 23.64
CA VAL A 1135 -33.12 -62.51 24.50
C VAL A 1135 -31.87 -63.39 24.59
N VAL A 1136 -32.02 -64.71 24.62
CA VAL A 1136 -30.88 -65.64 24.62
C VAL A 1136 -30.17 -65.61 23.27
N ARG A 1137 -30.91 -65.64 22.15
CA ARG A 1137 -30.34 -65.55 20.80
C ARG A 1137 -29.53 -64.27 20.59
N THR A 1138 -30.04 -63.11 20.98
CA THR A 1138 -29.26 -61.86 20.92
C THR A 1138 -28.02 -61.92 21.80
N HIS A 1139 -28.10 -62.55 22.97
CA HIS A 1139 -26.92 -62.73 23.83
C HIS A 1139 -25.87 -63.64 23.20
N VAL A 1140 -26.28 -64.66 22.44
CA VAL A 1140 -25.36 -65.50 21.67
C VAL A 1140 -24.63 -64.65 20.62
N CYS A 1141 -25.34 -63.83 19.84
CA CYS A 1141 -24.72 -62.92 18.87
C CYS A 1141 -23.72 -61.96 19.53
N TYR A 1142 -24.11 -61.33 20.64
CA TYR A 1142 -23.23 -60.43 21.39
C TYR A 1142 -22.00 -61.14 21.97
N ALA A 1143 -22.16 -62.35 22.50
CA ALA A 1143 -21.04 -63.14 23.02
C ALA A 1143 -20.06 -63.54 21.90
N MET A 1144 -20.55 -63.82 20.70
CA MET A 1144 -19.71 -64.06 19.53
C MET A 1144 -18.93 -62.80 19.13
N TRP A 1145 -19.58 -61.63 19.10
CA TRP A 1145 -18.90 -60.36 18.84
C TRP A 1145 -17.85 -60.02 19.89
N ASP A 1146 -18.17 -60.18 21.19
CA ASP A 1146 -17.22 -59.92 22.30
C ASP A 1146 -16.03 -60.90 22.27
N ALA A 1147 -16.25 -62.16 21.91
CA ALA A 1147 -15.17 -63.14 21.73
C ALA A 1147 -14.27 -62.78 20.52
N ALA A 1148 -14.87 -62.42 19.38
CA ALA A 1148 -14.14 -61.96 18.21
C ALA A 1148 -13.34 -60.68 18.50
N LEU A 1149 -13.91 -59.74 19.26
CA LEU A 1149 -13.25 -58.49 19.66
C LEU A 1149 -11.98 -58.75 20.47
N LYS A 1150 -12.05 -59.67 21.43
CA LYS A 1150 -10.88 -60.07 22.24
C LYS A 1150 -9.85 -60.87 21.43
N GLY A 1151 -10.32 -61.70 20.49
CA GLY A 1151 -9.48 -62.57 19.66
C GLY A 1151 -8.84 -61.90 18.44
N SER A 1152 -9.36 -60.73 18.01
CA SER A 1152 -8.87 -60.02 16.81
C SER A 1152 -7.66 -59.15 17.06
N ALA A 1153 -7.29 -58.92 18.32
CA ALA A 1153 -6.35 -57.87 18.70
C ALA A 1153 -6.70 -56.50 18.07
N TYR A 1154 -7.99 -56.23 17.83
CA TYR A 1154 -8.51 -54.97 17.27
C TYR A 1154 -8.17 -54.71 15.79
N GLN A 1155 -7.73 -55.74 15.06
CA GLN A 1155 -7.55 -55.70 13.60
C GLN A 1155 -8.87 -56.02 12.89
N THR A 1156 -9.27 -55.20 11.91
CA THR A 1156 -10.56 -55.33 11.23
C THR A 1156 -10.70 -56.68 10.51
N GLU A 1157 -9.73 -57.05 9.67
CA GLU A 1157 -9.78 -58.31 8.90
C GLU A 1157 -9.85 -59.54 9.80
N ARG A 1158 -9.08 -59.53 10.89
CA ARG A 1158 -9.07 -60.64 11.86
C ARG A 1158 -10.40 -60.73 12.62
N PHE A 1159 -11.01 -59.60 12.96
CA PHE A 1159 -12.32 -59.55 13.59
C PHE A 1159 -13.42 -60.15 12.69
N LEU A 1160 -13.46 -59.75 11.41
CA LEU A 1160 -14.41 -60.29 10.44
C LEU A 1160 -14.19 -61.79 10.16
N THR A 1161 -12.93 -62.23 10.10
CA THR A 1161 -12.57 -63.64 9.90
C THR A 1161 -13.05 -64.53 11.05
N LEU A 1162 -12.92 -64.07 12.30
CA LEU A 1162 -13.37 -64.82 13.48
C LEU A 1162 -14.90 -65.00 13.53
N LEU A 1163 -15.66 -64.14 12.84
CA LEU A 1163 -17.12 -64.17 12.79
C LEU A 1163 -17.67 -64.92 11.57
N SER A 1164 -16.87 -65.04 10.50
CA SER A 1164 -17.27 -65.70 9.26
C SER A 1164 -17.66 -67.17 9.49
N PRO A 1165 -18.71 -67.69 8.82
CA PRO A 1165 -19.04 -69.10 8.87
C PRO A 1165 -17.95 -69.95 8.18
N PRO A 1166 -17.65 -71.17 8.66
CA PRO A 1166 -16.67 -72.04 8.00
C PRO A 1166 -17.10 -72.37 6.56
N ILE A 1167 -16.13 -72.43 5.64
CA ILE A 1167 -16.35 -72.54 4.18
C ILE A 1167 -16.89 -73.93 3.76
N THR A 1168 -17.01 -74.90 4.68
CA THR A 1168 -17.51 -76.26 4.38
C THR A 1168 -18.64 -76.69 5.33
N PRO A 1169 -19.74 -77.31 4.83
CA PRO A 1169 -20.91 -77.62 5.65
C PRO A 1169 -20.77 -78.79 6.65
N ASP A 1170 -19.63 -79.49 6.70
CA ASP A 1170 -19.54 -80.80 7.38
C ASP A 1170 -18.72 -80.82 8.69
N ASP A 1171 -18.37 -79.68 9.28
CA ASP A 1171 -17.66 -79.65 10.59
C ASP A 1171 -18.43 -78.81 11.64
N GLU A 1172 -19.53 -79.38 12.14
CA GLU A 1172 -20.14 -78.96 13.41
C GLU A 1172 -19.58 -79.80 14.59
N SER A 1173 -18.44 -79.39 15.15
CA SER A 1173 -17.99 -79.68 16.54
C SER A 1173 -16.58 -79.12 16.81
N PRO A 1174 -16.10 -78.96 18.07
CA PRO A 1174 -16.69 -78.54 19.34
C PRO A 1174 -15.87 -77.36 19.94
N ALA A 1175 -15.62 -76.30 19.16
CA ALA A 1175 -14.69 -75.22 19.55
C ALA A 1175 -15.30 -74.12 20.46
N ILE A 1176 -16.63 -74.12 20.65
CA ILE A 1176 -17.33 -73.08 21.45
C ILE A 1176 -17.42 -73.48 22.94
N GLU A 1177 -17.39 -74.77 23.28
CA GLU A 1177 -17.37 -75.21 24.69
C GLU A 1177 -16.03 -74.89 25.39
N ALA A 1178 -14.92 -74.86 24.65
CA ALA A 1178 -13.59 -74.56 25.20
C ALA A 1178 -13.42 -73.09 25.59
N ALA A 1179 -13.95 -72.15 24.79
CA ALA A 1179 -13.87 -70.71 25.07
C ALA A 1179 -14.78 -70.28 26.24
N ILE A 1180 -15.85 -71.04 26.51
CA ILE A 1180 -16.74 -70.82 27.67
C ILE A 1180 -16.10 -71.38 28.96
N ALA A 1181 -15.23 -72.40 28.87
CA ALA A 1181 -14.58 -73.04 30.01
C ALA A 1181 -13.36 -72.28 30.58
N GLU A 1182 -12.63 -71.50 29.77
CA GLU A 1182 -11.43 -70.77 30.23
C GLU A 1182 -11.69 -69.49 31.04
N SER A 1183 -12.97 -69.07 31.17
CA SER A 1183 -13.34 -67.96 32.08
C SER A 1183 -13.56 -68.41 33.54
N THR A 1184 -13.34 -69.68 33.84
CA THR A 1184 -13.56 -70.31 35.16
C THR A 1184 -12.28 -70.93 35.74
N GLU A 1185 -11.28 -70.13 36.08
CA GLU A 1185 -10.30 -70.52 37.10
C GLU A 1185 -10.11 -69.45 38.17
N THR A 1186 -10.71 -69.72 39.33
CA THR A 1186 -10.40 -69.05 40.59
C THR A 1186 -9.11 -69.65 41.15
N ARG A 1187 -7.99 -68.93 41.03
CA ARG A 1187 -6.74 -69.27 41.74
C ARG A 1187 -6.92 -69.08 43.25
N LYS A 1188 -7.08 -70.17 43.99
CA LYS A 1188 -6.92 -70.19 45.46
C LYS A 1188 -5.46 -69.84 45.84
N PRO A 1189 -5.22 -69.03 46.89
CA PRO A 1189 -3.87 -68.65 47.29
C PRO A 1189 -3.20 -69.74 48.14
N ARG A 1190 -1.90 -69.96 47.90
CA ARG A 1190 -1.01 -70.76 48.75
C ARG A 1190 -0.65 -69.98 50.02
N LYS A 1191 -0.63 -70.69 51.14
CA LYS A 1191 -0.28 -70.21 52.48
C LYS A 1191 1.24 -70.20 52.70
N LYS A 1192 1.68 -69.18 53.46
CA LYS A 1192 2.70 -69.13 54.55
C LYS A 1192 4.00 -68.32 54.31
N THR A 1193 4.23 -67.45 55.32
CA THR A 1193 5.49 -67.01 56.00
C THR A 1193 6.46 -66.16 55.17
N ASP A 1194 7.10 -65.09 55.63
CA ASP A 1194 7.21 -64.40 56.94
C ASP A 1194 7.61 -62.93 56.70
N ASP A 1195 7.14 -62.08 57.60
CA ASP A 1195 7.80 -60.97 58.32
C ASP A 1195 8.87 -60.03 57.70
N VAL A 1196 8.79 -58.78 58.20
CA VAL A 1196 9.76 -57.66 58.20
C VAL A 1196 9.91 -56.84 56.89
N ASP A 1197 9.27 -55.66 56.81
CA ASP A 1197 9.89 -54.39 57.24
C ASP A 1197 8.92 -53.19 57.18
N LYS A 1198 9.09 -52.25 58.11
CA LYS A 1198 8.40 -50.95 58.26
C LYS A 1198 9.42 -49.85 57.90
N PRO A 1199 9.04 -48.64 57.42
CA PRO A 1199 8.53 -47.63 58.38
C PRO A 1199 7.58 -46.52 57.84
N GLN A 1200 6.83 -45.98 58.81
CA GLN A 1200 6.39 -44.57 59.04
C GLN A 1200 5.66 -43.80 57.94
N LYS A 1201 4.35 -43.45 58.09
CA LYS A 1201 3.72 -42.42 58.95
C LYS A 1201 4.15 -40.96 58.72
N ARG A 1202 3.21 -40.16 58.16
CA ARG A 1202 2.76 -38.80 58.53
C ARG A 1202 1.39 -38.63 57.85
N ASP A 1203 0.23 -38.63 58.54
CA ASP A 1203 -0.43 -37.53 59.29
C ASP A 1203 -0.34 -36.19 58.53
N THR A 1204 -1.36 -35.37 58.25
CA THR A 1204 -2.78 -35.22 58.65
C THR A 1204 -3.30 -33.95 57.93
N GLN A 1205 -4.63 -33.87 57.65
CA GLN A 1205 -5.46 -32.64 57.50
C GLN A 1205 -5.09 -31.68 56.34
N GLU A 1206 -5.97 -31.27 55.43
CA GLU A 1206 -7.35 -30.73 55.53
C GLU A 1206 -8.29 -31.27 54.44
#